data_AF-A0A946E6C0-F1
#
_entry.id   AF-A0A946E6C0-F1
#
_cell.length_a   1.000
_cell.length_b   1.000
_cell.length_c   1.000
_cell.angle_alpha   90.00
_cell.angle_beta   90.00
_cell.angle_gamma   90.00
#
_symmetry.space_group_name_H-M   'P 1'
#
loop_
_entity.id
_entity.type
_entity.pdbx_description
1 polymer ?
#
loop_
_entity_poly.entity_id
_entity_poly.type
_entity_poly.pdbx_seq_one_letter_code
_entity_poly.pdbx_strand_id
1 'polypeptide(L)'
;MKTKITICLAAVMLPWLLCSQVNTDNTQTVEWYVQNVLVGAGVAISNVQYNGGSAAVPMPSVGQFDNLPSGADIGLVEGMIMGSGDITLASQNNIGGGSWLGGTGSSGVDVDLAAITPNPIFDECIVEFDFISNGDSINFNYVFASEEYDEYVCGSVNDAFGFFLTGPDPSGGVYTAQNIALIPDPSAWPTLVYTSTPVSINTVNFGVPGSTAGSGANCTAIDPAWATYNIFYTQNLGTNYEYDGRTTVLPVKVPVICGQTYHIKLAIGDGGDGGWDSGVFLEKGSFSSNAISVNAEIANGDTILWEGCSEAYFAFSRPDTTVDFTVYFNVTGTATMGDDYTAIPDSLVMSAGTYFDTIFLYPLVDTIIESSETVTIEIYFPNCLGFDTISASLIINDYIPLTATMNILPVDPCSAPDSLLVELEFIGQGADSIHWDMGNGVTFIDDTIVNYYYTTQGTYYITMYAEDVCGNNATIVDTVVYIANYTQSNAIPPPDMLLCDPPFDVTFDAGAPAPPNAFWDFGDGSGISTQINPTYTYADTGSYTVMYVAIDSSTCNISDTAYLTITVGSSDPVIADFNHVVDCINMTVDAQNTGTPGSLYQWDMGDFSTYTTPTVFHTYASAGLYLVQLIVTDTVCGTADTISTTIDIAEAVIADIEALPDSIGCIPFEITFVNNSNGVSYVWDFGDGSPLDTAAVPTHTYNSIGTFQALLIASDPSSCNLQDTTYITIVAGSGNPAVADFSYIQNVNCELFEVTTTNLSTGDNLSYQWEMGDATLYTDSNVVHQYSSPGTYVVSLIAHDSVCSNVDTAVKVIVIQASLAVDIGEDQIICPYDQAVFDAGVSGVSYLWNTGDTTATISPQTAGMYTVIIHVGVCEATDTAWLSFTTYSSRSYTTEICMGEQVILDAGEAQNYLWVTNESTGQISVDHGGEYWVQYTDDFGCIYEDTIVVVQKEVSTTVFAPNAFSPNADGHNDTWKVVGQGVEDYQLRIFNRWGELLWLSTSIDDRWDGTYQGSPIPIGVYVYKFSYHSACAGSGFVEKTGHIFILK
;
A
#
# COMPACT_ATOMS: atom_id res chain seq x y z
N MET A 1 12.60 45.02 -28.57
CA MET A 1 13.41 45.95 -29.40
C MET A 1 14.61 45.20 -30.00
N LYS A 2 15.40 45.79 -30.90
CA LYS A 2 16.57 45.12 -31.51
C LYS A 2 17.80 45.19 -30.61
N THR A 3 18.39 44.04 -30.30
CA THR A 3 19.66 43.94 -29.55
C THR A 3 20.77 43.46 -30.49
N LYS A 4 21.88 44.20 -30.61
CA LYS A 4 23.16 43.67 -31.11
C LYS A 4 24.37 44.52 -30.67
N ILE A 5 25.29 43.86 -29.96
CA ILE A 5 26.76 43.95 -30.10
C ILE A 5 27.44 45.30 -29.80
N THR A 6 28.40 45.29 -28.85
CA THR A 6 29.83 45.49 -29.14
C THR A 6 30.69 44.98 -27.97
N ILE A 7 31.72 44.19 -28.29
CA ILE A 7 32.73 43.66 -27.38
C ILE A 7 33.89 44.67 -27.27
N CYS A 8 34.57 44.74 -26.12
CA CYS A 8 35.87 45.40 -26.03
C CYS A 8 36.84 44.56 -25.19
N LEU A 9 38.05 44.31 -25.73
CA LEU A 9 39.11 43.57 -25.04
C LEU A 9 39.89 44.49 -24.08
N ALA A 10 40.26 43.95 -22.92
CA ALA A 10 41.41 44.40 -22.15
C ALA A 10 42.10 43.15 -21.58
N ALA A 11 43.40 42.98 -21.85
CA ALA A 11 44.15 41.81 -21.40
C ALA A 11 44.68 42.03 -19.97
N VAL A 12 44.41 41.06 -19.09
CA VAL A 12 45.10 40.87 -17.80
C VAL A 12 45.80 39.51 -17.90
N MET A 13 47.04 39.42 -17.40
CA MET A 13 47.73 38.13 -17.34
C MET A 13 47.09 37.27 -16.25
N LEU A 14 46.40 36.21 -16.63
CA LEU A 14 46.15 35.08 -15.71
C LEU A 14 47.40 34.18 -15.68
N PRO A 15 47.75 33.61 -14.51
CA PRO A 15 48.72 32.52 -14.46
C PRO A 15 48.15 31.30 -15.20
N TRP A 16 49.03 30.42 -15.67
CA TRP A 16 48.61 29.09 -16.10
C TRP A 16 48.29 28.29 -14.85
N LEU A 17 46.99 28.14 -14.56
CA LEU A 17 46.53 27.13 -13.61
C LEU A 17 46.78 25.76 -14.25
N LEU A 18 47.77 25.05 -13.71
CA LEU A 18 47.82 23.60 -13.84
C LEU A 18 46.59 23.07 -13.08
N CYS A 19 45.75 22.30 -13.74
CA CYS A 19 44.64 21.62 -13.09
C CYS A 19 45.18 20.37 -12.41
N SER A 20 45.13 20.34 -11.07
CA SER A 20 45.09 19.09 -10.34
C SER A 20 43.89 18.24 -10.81
N GLN A 21 43.99 16.92 -10.68
CA GLN A 21 42.99 15.98 -11.18
C GLN A 21 42.31 15.16 -10.07
N VAL A 22 42.99 14.99 -8.93
CA VAL A 22 42.40 14.56 -7.65
C VAL A 22 42.18 15.84 -6.84
N ASN A 23 40.94 16.33 -6.75
CA ASN A 23 40.63 17.46 -5.88
C ASN A 23 40.36 16.94 -4.45
N THR A 24 40.71 17.73 -3.44
CA THR A 24 40.71 17.32 -2.02
C THR A 24 40.20 18.45 -1.13
N ASP A 25 39.29 18.15 -0.20
CA ASP A 25 38.68 19.12 0.72
C ASP A 25 38.71 18.60 2.16
N ASN A 26 39.24 19.42 3.07
CA ASN A 26 39.35 19.17 4.51
C ASN A 26 38.61 20.22 5.36
N THR A 27 37.64 20.96 4.79
CA THR A 27 36.93 22.04 5.48
C THR A 27 35.90 21.61 6.53
N GLN A 28 35.36 20.39 6.43
CA GLN A 28 34.40 19.81 7.37
C GLN A 28 35.08 19.04 8.52
N THR A 29 34.29 18.61 9.51
CA THR A 29 34.79 17.80 10.64
C THR A 29 35.04 16.35 10.22
N VAL A 30 35.91 15.65 10.94
CA VAL A 30 36.13 14.20 10.74
C VAL A 30 34.80 13.42 10.88
N GLU A 31 33.98 13.79 11.87
CA GLU A 31 32.64 13.24 12.05
C GLU A 31 31.75 13.42 10.82
N TRP A 32 31.80 14.58 10.17
CA TRP A 32 31.03 14.85 8.95
C TRP A 32 31.49 13.97 7.78
N TYR A 33 32.80 13.79 7.57
CA TYR A 33 33.31 12.92 6.51
C TYR A 33 32.90 11.46 6.70
N VAL A 34 32.97 10.94 7.93
CA VAL A 34 32.49 9.58 8.21
C VAL A 34 30.99 9.47 7.92
N GLN A 35 30.16 10.40 8.44
CA GLN A 35 28.70 10.35 8.30
C GLN A 35 28.16 10.63 6.89
N ASN A 36 28.81 11.49 6.10
CA ASN A 36 28.26 12.03 4.84
C ASN A 36 29.05 11.62 3.59
N VAL A 37 30.23 11.00 3.77
CA VAL A 37 31.08 10.55 2.67
C VAL A 37 31.42 9.07 2.78
N LEU A 38 31.83 8.55 3.94
CA LEU A 38 32.22 7.14 4.07
C LEU A 38 31.02 6.18 4.19
N VAL A 39 30.09 6.47 5.09
CA VAL A 39 28.97 5.57 5.46
C VAL A 39 27.92 5.49 4.34
N GLY A 40 27.45 4.27 4.09
CA GLY A 40 26.42 3.93 3.11
C GLY A 40 25.17 3.30 3.72
N ALA A 41 24.40 2.63 2.87
CA ALA A 41 23.13 2.00 3.25
C ALA A 41 23.30 0.87 4.28
N GLY A 42 22.28 0.70 5.14
CA GLY A 42 22.20 -0.40 6.11
C GLY A 42 23.17 -0.33 7.29
N VAL A 43 23.81 0.82 7.54
CA VAL A 43 24.76 1.02 8.64
C VAL A 43 24.38 2.27 9.44
N ALA A 44 24.19 2.11 10.75
CA ALA A 44 24.07 3.22 11.69
C ALA A 44 25.40 3.39 12.45
N ILE A 45 25.91 4.61 12.58
CA ILE A 45 27.18 4.89 13.28
C ILE A 45 27.02 5.83 14.47
N SER A 46 27.97 5.77 15.41
CA SER A 46 28.05 6.64 16.58
C SER A 46 29.49 6.78 17.11
N ASN A 47 29.69 7.64 18.11
CA ASN A 47 30.93 7.77 18.88
C ASN A 47 32.21 8.08 18.07
N VAL A 48 32.11 8.70 16.89
CA VAL A 48 33.28 9.01 16.03
C VAL A 48 34.36 9.82 16.78
N GLN A 49 35.57 9.26 16.87
CA GLN A 49 36.78 9.90 17.40
C GLN A 49 37.85 10.05 16.31
N TYR A 50 38.80 10.95 16.57
CA TYR A 50 40.03 11.17 15.82
C TYR A 50 41.23 11.14 16.78
N ASN A 51 42.21 10.27 16.54
CA ASN A 51 43.39 10.04 17.41
C ASN A 51 43.04 9.92 18.91
N GLY A 52 41.98 9.17 19.25
CA GLY A 52 41.50 9.01 20.64
C GLY A 52 40.86 10.26 21.27
N GLY A 53 40.47 11.25 20.45
CA GLY A 53 39.82 12.50 20.87
C GLY A 53 38.67 12.93 19.95
N SER A 54 38.05 14.07 20.23
CA SER A 54 36.82 14.48 19.55
C SER A 54 37.01 14.78 18.05
N ALA A 55 36.26 14.08 17.20
CA ALA A 55 36.21 14.24 15.75
C ALA A 55 35.58 15.57 15.27
N ALA A 56 35.13 16.44 16.18
CA ALA A 56 34.40 17.68 15.88
C ALA A 56 35.29 18.87 15.42
N VAL A 57 36.50 18.59 14.92
CA VAL A 57 37.47 19.58 14.45
C VAL A 57 37.99 19.17 13.07
N PRO A 58 37.98 20.06 12.06
CA PRO A 58 38.65 19.81 10.78
C PRO A 58 40.17 19.66 10.95
N MET A 59 40.78 18.68 10.29
CA MET A 59 42.21 18.37 10.41
C MET A 59 42.84 18.11 9.02
N PRO A 60 44.14 18.40 8.82
CA PRO A 60 44.79 18.22 7.52
C PRO A 60 44.95 16.75 7.09
N SER A 61 44.90 15.80 8.02
CA SER A 61 45.14 14.38 7.74
C SER A 61 43.90 13.57 7.32
N VAL A 62 42.72 14.20 7.26
CA VAL A 62 41.44 13.58 6.86
C VAL A 62 40.62 14.54 6.01
N GLY A 63 40.00 14.05 4.93
CA GLY A 63 39.08 14.86 4.12
C GLY A 63 38.25 14.03 3.15
N GLN A 64 37.63 14.70 2.19
CA GLN A 64 37.02 14.09 1.01
C GLN A 64 37.87 14.33 -0.25
N PHE A 65 37.72 13.47 -1.26
CA PHE A 65 38.31 13.63 -2.58
C PHE A 65 37.29 13.43 -3.70
N ASP A 66 37.51 14.10 -4.83
CA ASP A 66 36.75 13.91 -6.08
C ASP A 66 37.70 13.89 -7.30
N ASN A 67 37.50 12.92 -8.20
CA ASN A 67 38.31 12.76 -9.41
C ASN A 67 37.67 13.42 -10.63
N LEU A 68 38.41 14.35 -11.25
CA LEU A 68 37.90 15.11 -12.40
C LEU A 68 37.87 14.24 -13.68
N PRO A 69 36.78 14.29 -14.49
CA PRO A 69 36.56 13.37 -15.63
C PRO A 69 37.61 13.34 -16.76
N SER A 70 38.63 14.20 -16.71
CA SER A 70 39.72 14.26 -17.71
C SER A 70 40.98 13.48 -17.32
N GLY A 71 40.95 12.69 -16.24
CA GLY A 71 41.76 11.48 -16.09
C GLY A 71 43.11 11.61 -15.39
N ALA A 72 43.11 11.38 -14.08
CA ALA A 72 44.19 10.70 -13.37
C ALA A 72 43.50 9.67 -12.46
N ASP A 73 43.83 8.40 -12.60
CA ASP A 73 42.97 7.32 -12.10
C ASP A 73 43.48 6.79 -10.76
N ILE A 74 42.81 7.12 -9.66
CA ILE A 74 42.96 6.45 -8.35
C ILE A 74 42.19 5.11 -8.33
N GLY A 75 41.25 4.89 -9.25
CA GLY A 75 40.36 3.71 -9.30
C GLY A 75 38.98 3.96 -8.68
N LEU A 76 38.81 5.04 -7.93
CA LEU A 76 37.57 5.46 -7.25
C LEU A 76 37.10 6.81 -7.81
N VAL A 77 35.80 7.08 -7.82
CA VAL A 77 35.25 8.33 -8.40
C VAL A 77 35.32 9.49 -7.40
N GLU A 78 34.84 9.26 -6.18
CA GLU A 78 34.85 10.19 -5.05
C GLU A 78 34.82 9.39 -3.74
N GLY A 79 35.20 10.00 -2.62
CA GLY A 79 35.32 9.28 -1.35
C GLY A 79 35.97 10.04 -0.21
N MET A 80 36.24 9.33 0.89
CA MET A 80 37.00 9.84 2.03
C MET A 80 38.49 9.52 1.85
N ILE A 81 39.37 10.44 2.20
CA ILE A 81 40.83 10.23 2.23
C ILE A 81 41.37 10.40 3.65
N MET A 82 42.25 9.49 4.05
CA MET A 82 43.09 9.59 5.23
C MET A 82 44.56 9.55 4.79
N GLY A 83 45.42 10.35 5.41
CA GLY A 83 46.86 10.31 5.19
C GLY A 83 47.63 10.55 6.48
N SER A 84 48.91 10.18 6.52
CA SER A 84 49.82 10.58 7.62
C SER A 84 50.16 12.07 7.56
N GLY A 85 50.35 12.61 6.35
CA GLY A 85 50.59 14.03 6.08
C GLY A 85 49.34 14.88 5.88
N ASP A 86 49.49 16.05 5.26
CA ASP A 86 48.38 16.93 4.85
C ASP A 86 47.76 16.45 3.51
N ILE A 87 46.54 15.90 3.59
CA ILE A 87 45.82 15.37 2.42
C ILE A 87 45.51 16.43 1.37
N THR A 88 45.54 17.73 1.70
CA THR A 88 45.35 18.78 0.69
C THR A 88 46.50 18.81 -0.32
N LEU A 89 47.66 18.28 0.08
CA LEU A 89 48.86 18.21 -0.74
C LEU A 89 48.90 16.97 -1.64
N ALA A 90 48.08 15.94 -1.37
CA ALA A 90 47.93 14.77 -2.25
C ALA A 90 47.39 15.14 -3.65
N SER A 91 46.71 16.29 -3.75
CA SER A 91 46.27 16.92 -5.00
C SER A 91 47.40 17.48 -5.88
N GLN A 92 48.65 17.53 -5.40
CA GLN A 92 49.76 18.12 -6.14
C GLN A 92 50.30 17.24 -7.28
N ASN A 93 51.02 17.87 -8.20
CA ASN A 93 51.71 17.17 -9.28
C ASN A 93 52.97 16.51 -8.71
N ASN A 94 53.01 15.17 -8.68
CA ASN A 94 54.23 14.40 -8.38
C ASN A 94 55.46 15.02 -9.05
N ILE A 95 56.42 15.42 -8.20
CA ILE A 95 57.73 15.98 -8.59
C ILE A 95 58.90 15.00 -8.45
N GLY A 96 58.62 13.75 -8.05
CA GLY A 96 59.56 12.64 -7.90
C GLY A 96 60.45 12.76 -6.66
N GLY A 97 60.02 12.20 -5.53
CA GLY A 97 60.82 12.10 -4.30
C GLY A 97 61.33 13.44 -3.76
N GLY A 98 60.42 14.41 -3.59
CA GLY A 98 60.78 15.75 -3.11
C GLY A 98 59.64 16.64 -2.61
N SER A 99 58.41 16.12 -2.58
CA SER A 99 57.33 16.63 -1.73
C SER A 99 57.64 16.33 -0.26
N TRP A 100 56.92 17.00 0.65
CA TRP A 100 56.76 16.59 2.04
C TRP A 100 55.29 16.90 2.33
N LEU A 101 54.41 15.89 2.23
CA LEU A 101 52.97 16.08 2.43
C LEU A 101 52.70 16.52 3.88
N GLY A 102 53.54 16.08 4.82
CA GLY A 102 53.94 16.89 5.96
C GLY A 102 53.24 16.57 7.27
N GLY A 103 53.71 15.50 7.92
CA GLY A 103 53.40 15.19 9.31
C GLY A 103 53.99 16.16 10.35
N THR A 104 53.98 15.72 11.61
CA THR A 104 54.57 16.44 12.75
C THR A 104 55.95 15.91 13.17
N GLY A 105 56.43 14.85 12.53
CA GLY A 105 57.57 14.05 12.96
C GLY A 105 57.34 13.34 14.30
N SER A 106 56.08 13.11 14.68
CA SER A 106 55.73 12.55 15.99
C SER A 106 55.80 11.03 15.96
N SER A 107 56.42 10.42 16.98
CA SER A 107 56.48 8.97 17.10
C SER A 107 55.11 8.41 17.50
N GLY A 108 54.58 7.54 16.65
CA GLY A 108 53.35 6.79 16.90
C GLY A 108 53.45 5.84 18.09
N VAL A 109 52.29 5.47 18.65
CA VAL A 109 52.17 4.56 19.79
C VAL A 109 50.98 3.59 19.68
N ASP A 110 50.26 3.55 18.57
CA ASP A 110 49.15 2.61 18.38
C ASP A 110 49.67 1.17 18.26
N VAL A 111 49.14 0.30 19.12
CA VAL A 111 49.62 -1.08 19.27
C VAL A 111 49.09 -2.03 18.21
N ASP A 112 48.00 -1.66 17.53
CA ASP A 112 47.37 -2.47 16.49
C ASP A 112 48.06 -2.18 15.14
N LEU A 113 48.35 -0.90 14.86
CA LEU A 113 49.16 -0.47 13.73
C LEU A 113 50.62 -0.98 13.85
N ALA A 114 51.20 -0.95 15.06
CA ALA A 114 52.51 -1.52 15.34
C ALA A 114 52.59 -3.06 15.26
N ALA A 115 51.46 -3.75 15.06
CA ALA A 115 51.45 -5.19 14.72
C ALA A 115 51.63 -5.45 13.22
N ILE A 116 51.40 -4.45 12.35
CA ILE A 116 51.49 -4.56 10.89
C ILE A 116 52.93 -4.30 10.39
N THR A 117 53.66 -3.41 11.06
CA THR A 117 55.03 -3.04 10.68
C THR A 117 56.03 -3.28 11.81
N PRO A 118 57.20 -3.90 11.56
CA PRO A 118 58.24 -4.11 12.59
C PRO A 118 59.05 -2.85 12.91
N ASN A 119 58.74 -1.74 12.23
CA ASN A 119 59.43 -0.46 12.31
C ASN A 119 58.76 0.49 13.32
N PRO A 120 59.47 1.53 13.82
CA PRO A 120 58.81 2.61 14.54
C PRO A 120 57.85 3.36 13.60
N ILE A 121 56.64 3.61 14.07
CA ILE A 121 55.63 4.38 13.33
C ILE A 121 55.80 5.87 13.60
N PHE A 122 55.48 6.70 12.62
CA PHE A 122 55.36 8.15 12.75
C PHE A 122 54.02 8.67 12.24
N ASP A 123 53.61 9.83 12.76
CA ASP A 123 52.50 10.66 12.27
C ASP A 123 51.19 9.89 11.99
N GLU A 124 50.73 9.20 13.04
CA GLU A 124 49.50 8.41 13.05
C GLU A 124 48.25 9.27 12.80
N CYS A 125 47.48 8.89 11.77
CA CYS A 125 46.13 9.37 11.52
C CYS A 125 45.15 8.22 11.76
N ILE A 126 44.28 8.38 12.77
CA ILE A 126 43.39 7.35 13.28
C ILE A 126 41.97 7.92 13.36
N VAL A 127 41.03 7.26 12.68
CA VAL A 127 39.59 7.54 12.70
C VAL A 127 38.89 6.30 13.22
N GLU A 128 38.19 6.40 14.35
CA GLU A 128 37.54 5.25 15.00
C GLU A 128 36.09 5.57 15.37
N PHE A 129 35.19 4.61 15.20
CA PHE A 129 33.76 4.78 15.46
C PHE A 129 33.06 3.46 15.78
N ASP A 130 31.92 3.56 16.47
CA ASP A 130 31.02 2.43 16.70
C ASP A 130 29.99 2.36 15.58
N PHE A 131 29.61 1.16 15.14
CA PHE A 131 28.56 0.95 14.15
C PHE A 131 27.63 -0.22 14.50
N ILE A 132 26.44 -0.21 13.92
CA ILE A 132 25.46 -1.31 13.93
C ILE A 132 25.08 -1.60 12.47
N SER A 133 25.07 -2.88 12.12
CA SER A 133 24.79 -3.40 10.77
C SER A 133 23.37 -3.96 10.70
N ASN A 134 22.59 -3.57 9.69
CA ASN A 134 21.25 -4.11 9.44
C ASN A 134 21.26 -5.45 8.66
N GLY A 135 22.38 -5.79 8.00
CA GLY A 135 22.65 -7.08 7.36
C GLY A 135 23.79 -7.86 8.04
N ASP A 136 24.12 -9.04 7.48
CA ASP A 136 25.08 -10.01 8.03
C ASP A 136 26.53 -9.80 7.55
N SER A 137 26.80 -8.78 6.74
CA SER A 137 28.15 -8.37 6.35
C SER A 137 28.31 -6.86 6.30
N ILE A 138 29.53 -6.39 6.56
CA ILE A 138 29.99 -5.05 6.18
C ILE A 138 30.89 -5.19 4.96
N ASN A 139 30.72 -4.25 4.03
CA ASN A 139 31.42 -4.15 2.76
C ASN A 139 31.99 -2.73 2.65
N PHE A 140 33.13 -2.55 1.98
CA PHE A 140 33.62 -1.25 1.48
C PHE A 140 34.77 -1.42 0.48
N ASN A 141 35.05 -0.40 -0.33
CA ASN A 141 36.17 -0.41 -1.29
C ASN A 141 37.21 0.64 -0.91
N TYR A 142 38.49 0.31 -1.10
CA TYR A 142 39.59 1.22 -0.80
C TYR A 142 40.78 1.10 -1.75
N VAL A 143 41.68 2.08 -1.69
CA VAL A 143 42.98 2.12 -2.39
C VAL A 143 44.03 2.66 -1.43
N PHE A 144 45.20 2.01 -1.35
CA PHE A 144 46.36 2.49 -0.59
C PHE A 144 47.43 3.04 -1.54
N ALA A 145 48.03 4.18 -1.22
CA ALA A 145 49.04 4.87 -2.02
C ALA A 145 50.15 5.45 -1.12
N SER A 146 51.36 5.63 -1.67
CA SER A 146 52.54 6.09 -0.91
C SER A 146 53.56 6.80 -1.81
N GLU A 147 54.31 7.75 -1.24
CA GLU A 147 55.53 8.35 -1.81
C GLU A 147 56.76 7.40 -1.72
N GLU A 148 56.66 6.25 -1.03
CA GLU A 148 57.78 5.29 -0.89
C GLU A 148 57.95 4.30 -2.06
N TYR A 149 56.95 4.19 -2.94
CA TYR A 149 57.05 3.41 -4.18
C TYR A 149 57.89 4.16 -5.24
N ASP A 150 58.56 3.53 -6.21
CA ASP A 150 58.99 2.12 -6.23
C ASP A 150 60.32 1.92 -5.47
N GLU A 151 61.00 3.04 -5.22
CA GLU A 151 62.35 3.20 -4.71
C GLU A 151 62.66 2.40 -3.44
N TYR A 152 61.78 2.45 -2.44
CA TYR A 152 62.08 1.92 -1.10
C TYR A 152 61.45 0.55 -0.81
N VAL A 153 60.77 -0.04 -1.79
CA VAL A 153 60.12 -1.36 -1.70
C VAL A 153 61.09 -2.46 -1.24
N CYS A 154 60.66 -3.25 -0.26
CA CYS A 154 61.46 -4.20 0.50
C CYS A 154 62.66 -3.59 1.25
N GLY A 155 62.62 -2.30 1.59
CA GLY A 155 63.70 -1.54 2.22
C GLY A 155 63.76 -1.70 3.73
N SER A 156 64.11 -0.60 4.41
CA SER A 156 64.04 -0.46 5.88
C SER A 156 62.79 0.29 6.36
N VAL A 157 61.95 0.72 5.43
CA VAL A 157 60.67 1.41 5.62
C VAL A 157 59.53 0.49 5.17
N ASN A 158 58.34 0.72 5.70
CA ASN A 158 57.16 -0.12 5.51
C ASN A 158 55.91 0.59 6.06
N ASP A 159 55.44 1.62 5.37
CA ASP A 159 54.22 2.35 5.74
C ASP A 159 53.07 1.40 6.09
N ALA A 160 52.40 1.71 7.19
CA ALA A 160 51.38 0.87 7.78
C ALA A 160 50.02 1.54 7.67
N PHE A 161 49.01 0.76 7.29
CA PHE A 161 47.62 1.08 7.54
C PHE A 161 46.86 -0.18 7.93
N GLY A 162 45.73 -0.02 8.60
CA GLY A 162 44.89 -1.13 9.02
C GLY A 162 43.46 -0.71 9.30
N PHE A 163 42.54 -1.66 9.16
CA PHE A 163 41.14 -1.52 9.50
C PHE A 163 40.85 -2.55 10.60
N PHE A 164 40.83 -2.11 11.86
CA PHE A 164 40.80 -3.00 13.02
C PHE A 164 39.38 -3.12 13.56
N LEU A 165 38.77 -4.30 13.37
CA LEU A 165 37.40 -4.59 13.79
C LEU A 165 37.37 -5.23 15.20
N THR A 166 36.43 -4.78 16.03
CA THR A 166 36.15 -5.34 17.35
C THR A 166 34.65 -5.52 17.54
N GLY A 167 34.21 -6.68 18.06
CA GLY A 167 32.79 -7.02 18.24
C GLY A 167 32.55 -8.53 18.15
N PRO A 168 31.28 -9.00 18.17
CA PRO A 168 30.98 -10.43 18.08
C PRO A 168 31.43 -11.09 16.78
N ASP A 169 31.92 -12.33 16.83
CA ASP A 169 32.28 -13.11 15.63
C ASP A 169 31.14 -14.10 15.30
N PRO A 170 30.51 -14.04 14.11
CA PRO A 170 29.49 -14.99 13.67
C PRO A 170 29.94 -16.46 13.66
N SER A 171 31.25 -16.71 13.47
CA SER A 171 31.83 -18.06 13.52
C SER A 171 32.06 -18.58 14.95
N GLY A 172 31.88 -17.72 15.96
CA GLY A 172 31.88 -18.05 17.38
C GLY A 172 33.06 -17.44 18.14
N GLY A 173 32.83 -16.27 18.74
CA GLY A 173 33.83 -15.58 19.56
C GLY A 173 33.64 -14.07 19.53
N VAL A 174 34.76 -13.34 19.57
CA VAL A 174 34.80 -11.88 19.35
C VAL A 174 36.02 -11.50 18.51
N TYR A 175 35.80 -10.69 17.49
CA TYR A 175 36.86 -9.91 16.86
C TYR A 175 37.47 -8.98 17.91
N THR A 176 38.80 -8.91 17.96
CA THR A 176 39.56 -8.14 18.96
C THR A 176 40.67 -7.41 18.23
N ALA A 177 40.41 -6.16 17.83
CA ALA A 177 41.28 -5.36 16.95
C ALA A 177 41.79 -6.15 15.72
N GLN A 178 40.90 -6.93 15.09
CA GLN A 178 41.27 -7.77 13.96
C GLN A 178 41.44 -6.92 12.70
N ASN A 179 42.63 -6.88 12.12
CA ASN A 179 42.86 -6.21 10.86
C ASN A 179 42.13 -6.92 9.71
N ILE A 180 41.27 -6.19 8.98
CA ILE A 180 40.57 -6.66 7.77
C ILE A 180 41.13 -6.04 6.47
N ALA A 181 42.18 -5.21 6.55
CA ALA A 181 42.94 -4.70 5.40
C ALA A 181 43.93 -5.76 4.86
N LEU A 182 43.41 -6.89 4.41
CA LEU A 182 44.17 -8.08 4.00
C LEU A 182 44.22 -8.22 2.47
N ILE A 183 45.32 -8.79 1.96
CA ILE A 183 45.50 -8.99 0.51
C ILE A 183 44.58 -10.12 0.02
N PRO A 184 43.77 -9.94 -1.04
CA PRO A 184 43.01 -11.02 -1.66
C PRO A 184 43.93 -12.11 -2.24
N ASP A 185 43.50 -13.37 -2.26
CA ASP A 185 44.31 -14.48 -2.79
C ASP A 185 44.41 -14.40 -4.34
N PRO A 186 45.62 -14.24 -4.93
CA PRO A 186 45.81 -14.16 -6.38
C PRO A 186 45.34 -15.39 -7.17
N SER A 187 45.19 -16.54 -6.51
CA SER A 187 44.73 -17.79 -7.13
C SER A 187 43.20 -17.96 -7.08
N ALA A 188 42.51 -17.20 -6.23
CA ALA A 188 41.05 -17.19 -6.09
C ALA A 188 40.39 -15.92 -6.66
N TRP A 189 41.14 -14.84 -6.87
CA TRP A 189 40.66 -13.57 -7.41
C TRP A 189 39.88 -13.74 -8.74
N PRO A 190 38.69 -13.12 -8.91
CA PRO A 190 38.09 -12.06 -8.09
C PRO A 190 37.15 -12.54 -6.96
N THR A 191 37.14 -13.83 -6.58
CA THR A 191 36.37 -14.25 -5.40
C THR A 191 36.99 -13.67 -4.13
N LEU A 192 36.15 -13.27 -3.17
CA LEU A 192 36.53 -12.53 -1.95
C LEU A 192 37.15 -13.45 -0.88
N VAL A 193 38.18 -14.20 -1.26
CA VAL A 193 39.01 -15.01 -0.37
C VAL A 193 40.28 -14.22 -0.06
N TYR A 194 40.54 -13.99 1.23
CA TYR A 194 41.68 -13.19 1.69
C TYR A 194 42.81 -14.06 2.24
N THR A 195 44.04 -13.59 2.04
CA THR A 195 45.22 -14.11 2.74
C THR A 195 45.23 -13.64 4.20
N SER A 196 46.15 -14.15 5.02
CA SER A 196 46.41 -13.62 6.37
C SER A 196 47.37 -12.42 6.38
N THR A 197 47.71 -11.85 5.21
CA THR A 197 48.80 -10.89 5.05
C THR A 197 48.24 -9.48 4.88
N PRO A 198 48.59 -8.51 5.75
CA PRO A 198 48.21 -7.11 5.59
C PRO A 198 48.76 -6.47 4.31
N VAL A 199 48.03 -5.51 3.76
CA VAL A 199 48.53 -4.65 2.68
C VAL A 199 49.53 -3.62 3.25
N SER A 200 50.71 -3.52 2.67
CA SER A 200 51.70 -2.46 2.88
C SER A 200 52.60 -2.33 1.65
N ILE A 201 53.49 -1.33 1.60
CA ILE A 201 54.44 -1.15 0.49
C ILE A 201 55.36 -2.37 0.26
N ASN A 202 55.60 -3.19 1.30
CA ASN A 202 56.44 -4.38 1.21
C ASN A 202 55.66 -5.67 0.97
N THR A 203 54.33 -5.63 0.88
CA THR A 203 53.50 -6.78 0.52
C THR A 203 52.83 -6.61 -0.83
N VAL A 204 52.26 -5.43 -1.14
CA VAL A 204 51.64 -5.14 -2.44
C VAL A 204 52.48 -4.12 -3.21
N ASN A 205 53.29 -4.60 -4.15
CA ASN A 205 54.20 -3.79 -4.96
C ASN A 205 54.46 -4.47 -6.31
N PHE A 206 55.26 -3.86 -7.17
CA PHE A 206 55.63 -4.36 -8.51
C PHE A 206 56.32 -5.75 -8.58
N GLY A 207 56.63 -6.37 -7.43
CA GLY A 207 57.07 -7.77 -7.35
C GLY A 207 58.59 -7.98 -7.49
N VAL A 208 59.37 -6.90 -7.46
CA VAL A 208 60.83 -6.92 -7.28
C VAL A 208 61.22 -5.86 -6.24
N PRO A 209 62.41 -5.94 -5.62
CA PRO A 209 62.82 -4.98 -4.60
C PRO A 209 63.13 -3.61 -5.23
N GLY A 210 62.82 -2.55 -4.47
CA GLY A 210 63.01 -1.16 -4.86
C GLY A 210 64.46 -0.78 -5.14
N SER A 211 64.63 0.22 -6.00
CA SER A 211 65.94 0.66 -6.51
C SER A 211 66.89 1.20 -5.43
N THR A 212 66.34 1.69 -4.32
CA THR A 212 67.03 2.41 -3.23
C THR A 212 66.91 1.64 -1.91
N ALA A 213 67.91 0.78 -1.67
CA ALA A 213 68.06 -0.07 -0.48
C ALA A 213 67.06 -1.24 -0.32
N GLY A 214 66.20 -1.49 -1.31
CA GLY A 214 65.33 -2.68 -1.34
C GLY A 214 66.08 -4.02 -1.31
N SER A 215 65.56 -4.96 -0.52
CA SER A 215 66.09 -6.33 -0.37
C SER A 215 64.95 -7.33 -0.33
N GLY A 216 64.78 -8.16 -1.37
CA GLY A 216 63.67 -9.11 -1.47
C GLY A 216 63.60 -10.14 -0.33
N ALA A 217 64.68 -10.33 0.43
CA ALA A 217 64.67 -11.12 1.66
C ALA A 217 63.82 -10.48 2.78
N ASN A 218 63.62 -9.16 2.76
CA ASN A 218 62.82 -8.41 3.72
C ASN A 218 61.33 -8.67 3.47
N CYS A 219 60.85 -8.45 2.23
CA CYS A 219 59.49 -8.80 1.82
C CYS A 219 59.20 -10.31 2.03
N THR A 220 60.14 -11.19 1.65
CA THR A 220 60.04 -12.66 1.86
C THR A 220 59.95 -13.05 3.34
N ALA A 221 60.40 -12.19 4.27
CA ALA A 221 60.29 -12.42 5.72
C ALA A 221 58.94 -11.93 6.31
N ILE A 222 58.18 -11.11 5.57
CA ILE A 222 56.79 -10.77 5.88
C ILE A 222 55.88 -11.86 5.28
N ASP A 223 55.97 -12.07 3.97
CA ASP A 223 55.25 -13.11 3.25
C ASP A 223 56.09 -13.65 2.08
N PRO A 224 56.42 -14.96 2.00
CA PRO A 224 57.12 -15.55 0.86
C PRO A 224 56.43 -15.39 -0.50
N ALA A 225 55.12 -15.13 -0.54
CA ALA A 225 54.33 -14.99 -1.76
C ALA A 225 54.27 -13.53 -2.30
N TRP A 226 54.87 -12.55 -1.61
CA TRP A 226 54.81 -11.11 -1.93
C TRP A 226 54.89 -10.75 -3.43
N ALA A 227 55.83 -11.37 -4.16
CA ALA A 227 56.05 -11.10 -5.58
C ALA A 227 54.88 -11.51 -6.51
N THR A 228 53.88 -12.25 -6.00
CA THR A 228 52.65 -12.62 -6.70
C THR A 228 51.49 -11.64 -6.47
N TYR A 229 51.58 -10.80 -5.44
CA TYR A 229 50.59 -9.75 -5.14
C TYR A 229 50.73 -8.53 -6.05
N ASN A 230 51.68 -8.53 -6.99
CA ASN A 230 51.90 -7.44 -7.93
C ASN A 230 50.75 -7.22 -8.93
N ILE A 231 49.81 -8.17 -9.04
CA ILE A 231 48.55 -7.97 -9.77
C ILE A 231 47.64 -6.91 -9.12
N PHE A 232 47.86 -6.60 -7.83
CA PHE A 232 47.12 -5.60 -7.06
C PHE A 232 47.87 -4.26 -6.95
N TYR A 233 48.95 -4.06 -7.71
CA TYR A 233 49.76 -2.83 -7.68
C TYR A 233 49.67 -2.06 -9.01
N THR A 234 49.70 -0.73 -8.94
CA THR A 234 49.69 0.20 -10.07
C THR A 234 50.69 1.33 -9.81
N GLN A 235 51.71 1.44 -10.66
CA GLN A 235 52.72 2.51 -10.61
C GLN A 235 52.16 3.81 -11.20
N ASN A 236 52.42 4.95 -10.55
CA ASN A 236 52.14 6.26 -11.12
C ASN A 236 53.24 6.62 -12.12
N LEU A 237 52.94 6.55 -13.42
CA LEU A 237 53.87 6.93 -14.49
C LEU A 237 53.61 8.35 -15.02
N GLY A 238 52.81 9.14 -14.29
CA GLY A 238 52.44 10.53 -14.62
C GLY A 238 53.01 11.54 -13.62
N THR A 239 52.49 12.76 -13.65
CA THR A 239 52.81 13.84 -12.70
C THR A 239 51.52 14.46 -12.18
N ASN A 240 50.51 13.64 -11.86
CA ASN A 240 49.09 14.04 -11.88
C ASN A 240 48.42 14.07 -10.49
N TYR A 241 48.97 13.34 -9.54
CA TYR A 241 48.72 13.31 -8.09
C TYR A 241 50.04 12.88 -7.43
N GLU A 242 50.28 13.21 -6.15
CA GLU A 242 51.64 13.18 -5.61
C GLU A 242 52.24 11.76 -5.46
N TYR A 243 51.48 10.78 -4.97
CA TYR A 243 51.98 9.43 -4.69
C TYR A 243 52.56 8.70 -5.93
N ASP A 244 53.78 8.16 -5.79
CA ASP A 244 54.51 7.43 -6.85
C ASP A 244 53.93 6.04 -7.18
N GLY A 245 53.12 5.46 -6.28
CA GLY A 245 52.44 4.19 -6.52
C GLY A 245 51.20 3.99 -5.66
N ARG A 246 50.32 3.08 -6.11
CA ARG A 246 49.08 2.71 -5.41
C ARG A 246 48.71 1.24 -5.60
N THR A 247 47.79 0.74 -4.78
CA THR A 247 47.09 -0.52 -5.05
C THR A 247 46.07 -0.34 -6.19
N THR A 248 45.57 -1.43 -6.75
CA THR A 248 44.25 -1.46 -7.39
C THR A 248 43.16 -1.13 -6.36
N VAL A 249 41.91 -0.95 -6.79
CA VAL A 249 40.78 -0.97 -5.85
C VAL A 249 40.74 -2.35 -5.20
N LEU A 250 40.70 -2.37 -3.86
CA LEU A 250 40.60 -3.57 -3.05
C LEU A 250 39.29 -3.55 -2.27
N PRO A 251 38.42 -4.57 -2.42
CA PRO A 251 37.22 -4.70 -1.61
C PRO A 251 37.54 -5.31 -0.24
N VAL A 252 36.91 -4.80 0.78
CA VAL A 252 36.77 -5.45 2.10
C VAL A 252 35.36 -5.99 2.21
N LYS A 253 35.22 -7.28 2.56
CA LYS A 253 33.95 -7.88 3.01
C LYS A 253 34.22 -8.69 4.27
N VAL A 254 33.50 -8.38 5.35
CA VAL A 254 33.62 -9.05 6.65
C VAL A 254 32.23 -9.44 7.18
N PRO A 255 32.03 -10.70 7.62
CA PRO A 255 30.76 -11.11 8.21
C PRO A 255 30.60 -10.52 9.62
N VAL A 256 29.39 -10.10 9.95
CA VAL A 256 29.00 -9.49 11.22
C VAL A 256 27.65 -10.05 11.69
N ILE A 257 27.43 -10.08 12.99
CA ILE A 257 26.12 -10.42 13.55
C ILE A 257 25.26 -9.16 13.44
N CYS A 258 24.24 -9.20 12.57
CA CYS A 258 23.26 -8.12 12.43
C CYS A 258 22.75 -7.64 13.81
N GLY A 259 22.53 -6.33 13.94
CA GLY A 259 22.04 -5.70 15.16
C GLY A 259 23.02 -5.65 16.34
N GLN A 260 24.20 -6.28 16.26
CA GLN A 260 25.24 -6.11 17.29
C GLN A 260 26.03 -4.82 17.06
N THR A 261 26.49 -4.22 18.15
CA THR A 261 27.42 -3.08 18.10
C THR A 261 28.84 -3.59 17.84
N TYR A 262 29.46 -3.03 16.81
CA TYR A 262 30.86 -3.19 16.47
C TYR A 262 31.60 -1.87 16.69
N HIS A 263 32.91 -1.97 16.88
CA HIS A 263 33.83 -0.84 16.88
C HIS A 263 34.85 -1.06 15.76
N ILE A 264 35.09 -0.05 14.94
CA ILE A 264 36.12 -0.08 13.90
C ILE A 264 37.08 1.09 14.07
N LYS A 265 38.38 0.78 14.04
CA LYS A 265 39.47 1.76 13.96
C LYS A 265 40.11 1.68 12.58
N LEU A 266 40.06 2.78 11.83
CA LEU A 266 40.83 3.01 10.62
C LEU A 266 42.12 3.72 11.05
N ALA A 267 43.30 3.23 10.70
CA ALA A 267 44.56 3.87 11.05
C ALA A 267 45.57 3.80 9.91
N ILE A 268 46.39 4.86 9.77
CA ILE A 268 47.52 4.98 8.85
C ILE A 268 48.69 5.70 9.55
N GLY A 269 49.93 5.36 9.22
CA GLY A 269 51.13 6.02 9.75
C GLY A 269 52.41 5.55 9.06
N ASP A 270 53.41 6.44 9.03
CA ASP A 270 54.64 6.25 8.26
C ASP A 270 55.56 5.22 8.93
N GLY A 271 56.16 4.37 8.12
CA GLY A 271 56.61 3.05 8.56
C GLY A 271 58.10 2.88 8.75
N GLY A 272 58.82 3.88 9.28
CA GLY A 272 60.23 3.76 9.65
C GLY A 272 61.01 5.07 9.62
N ASP A 273 60.53 6.03 8.84
CA ASP A 273 60.71 7.45 9.10
C ASP A 273 59.34 8.16 9.07
N GLY A 274 59.33 9.49 9.01
CA GLY A 274 58.14 10.35 8.96
C GLY A 274 58.43 11.53 8.04
N GLY A 275 58.93 11.19 6.85
CA GLY A 275 59.49 12.08 5.84
C GLY A 275 58.97 11.85 4.43
N TRP A 276 58.19 10.78 4.23
CA TRP A 276 57.42 10.43 3.03
C TRP A 276 56.07 9.97 3.54
N ASP A 277 54.99 10.60 3.09
CA ASP A 277 53.68 10.34 3.68
C ASP A 277 52.84 9.41 2.78
N SER A 278 51.94 8.65 3.40
CA SER A 278 51.05 7.68 2.75
C SER A 278 49.59 8.16 2.72
N GLY A 279 48.75 7.50 1.92
CA GLY A 279 47.32 7.80 1.78
C GLY A 279 46.45 6.57 1.59
N VAL A 280 45.31 6.52 2.28
CA VAL A 280 44.21 5.56 2.10
C VAL A 280 42.98 6.31 1.59
N PHE A 281 42.50 5.93 0.42
CA PHE A 281 41.29 6.42 -0.22
C PHE A 281 40.19 5.37 -0.02
N LEU A 282 39.03 5.78 0.50
CA LEU A 282 37.86 4.94 0.78
C LEU A 282 36.69 5.42 -0.10
N GLU A 283 36.03 4.51 -0.81
CA GLU A 283 34.97 4.88 -1.76
C GLU A 283 33.73 5.44 -1.06
N LYS A 284 33.15 6.51 -1.64
CA LYS A 284 31.99 7.20 -1.08
C LYS A 284 30.78 6.28 -0.92
N GLY A 285 30.18 6.29 0.27
CA GLY A 285 29.02 5.45 0.61
C GLY A 285 29.30 3.95 0.56
N SER A 286 30.55 3.53 0.39
CA SER A 286 30.88 2.11 0.26
C SER A 286 30.82 1.37 1.59
N PHE A 287 31.04 2.05 2.74
CA PHE A 287 30.94 1.47 4.09
C PHE A 287 29.48 1.16 4.43
N SER A 288 29.06 0.00 3.97
CA SER A 288 27.65 -0.37 3.80
C SER A 288 27.42 -1.81 4.23
N SER A 289 26.18 -2.08 4.62
CA SER A 289 25.72 -3.43 4.89
C SER A 289 24.97 -3.98 3.67
N ASN A 290 24.94 -5.31 3.51
CA ASN A 290 24.14 -5.98 2.47
C ASN A 290 22.63 -5.98 2.75
N ALA A 291 22.13 -4.94 3.41
CA ALA A 291 20.72 -4.63 3.50
C ALA A 291 20.19 -4.18 2.14
N ILE A 292 18.89 -4.35 1.95
CA ILE A 292 18.13 -4.03 0.74
C ILE A 292 17.26 -2.79 1.01
N SER A 293 17.01 -1.99 -0.03
CA SER A 293 16.14 -0.81 0.01
C SER A 293 15.09 -0.82 -1.13
N VAL A 294 14.10 0.06 -1.05
CA VAL A 294 13.15 0.34 -2.14
C VAL A 294 12.88 1.85 -2.27
N ASN A 295 12.77 2.31 -3.51
CA ASN A 295 12.32 3.65 -3.89
C ASN A 295 11.06 3.55 -4.76
N ALA A 296 10.28 4.63 -4.83
CA ALA A 296 9.15 4.79 -5.75
C ALA A 296 9.48 5.87 -6.78
N GLU A 297 9.28 5.58 -8.07
CA GLU A 297 9.60 6.49 -9.18
C GLU A 297 8.50 6.47 -10.25
N ILE A 298 8.24 7.64 -10.86
CA ILE A 298 7.27 7.81 -11.97
C ILE A 298 8.05 7.98 -13.28
N ALA A 299 7.68 7.23 -14.32
CA ALA A 299 8.31 7.33 -15.63
C ALA A 299 8.15 8.75 -16.21
N ASN A 300 9.23 9.26 -16.81
CA ASN A 300 9.37 10.64 -17.32
C ASN A 300 9.53 11.76 -16.28
N GLY A 301 9.39 11.49 -14.97
CA GLY A 301 9.80 12.42 -13.90
C GLY A 301 8.79 13.51 -13.53
N ASP A 302 7.50 13.30 -13.78
CA ASP A 302 6.42 14.07 -13.16
C ASP A 302 6.21 13.66 -11.69
N THR A 303 5.45 14.47 -10.94
CA THR A 303 5.27 14.31 -9.48
C THR A 303 3.88 13.81 -9.05
N ILE A 304 3.01 13.48 -10.00
CA ILE A 304 1.65 12.95 -9.77
C ILE A 304 1.42 11.84 -10.81
N LEU A 305 0.95 10.68 -10.37
CA LEU A 305 0.59 9.58 -11.25
C LEU A 305 -0.90 9.69 -11.57
N TRP A 306 -1.25 9.95 -12.83
CA TRP A 306 -2.62 9.89 -13.31
C TRP A 306 -2.88 8.53 -13.94
N GLU A 307 -4.01 7.93 -13.57
CA GLU A 307 -4.55 6.69 -14.13
C GLU A 307 -4.48 6.62 -15.66
N GLY A 308 -4.01 5.48 -16.20
CA GLY A 308 -3.87 5.24 -17.64
C GLY A 308 -2.91 6.16 -18.43
N CYS A 309 -2.43 7.27 -17.87
CA CYS A 309 -1.66 8.28 -18.60
C CYS A 309 -0.14 8.16 -18.41
N SER A 310 0.33 7.59 -17.30
CA SER A 310 1.76 7.36 -17.00
C SER A 310 1.99 6.01 -16.33
N GLU A 311 3.22 5.49 -16.45
CA GLU A 311 3.70 4.27 -15.77
C GLU A 311 4.55 4.65 -14.54
N ALA A 312 4.52 3.84 -13.49
CA ALA A 312 5.37 3.99 -12.31
C ALA A 312 6.03 2.65 -11.94
N TYR A 313 7.04 2.70 -11.07
CA TYR A 313 7.67 1.48 -10.55
C TYR A 313 8.23 1.67 -9.14
N PHE A 314 8.31 0.54 -8.43
CA PHE A 314 9.07 0.40 -7.20
C PHE A 314 10.43 -0.23 -7.56
N ALA A 315 11.51 0.52 -7.32
CA ALA A 315 12.88 0.09 -7.58
C ALA A 315 13.53 -0.43 -6.31
N PHE A 316 13.79 -1.74 -6.27
CA PHE A 316 14.46 -2.43 -5.18
C PHE A 316 15.96 -2.48 -5.45
N SER A 317 16.80 -2.30 -4.43
CA SER A 317 18.26 -2.40 -4.57
C SER A 317 18.93 -3.14 -3.42
N ARG A 318 20.00 -3.90 -3.72
CA ARG A 318 20.84 -4.55 -2.72
C ARG A 318 22.31 -4.66 -3.17
N PRO A 319 23.28 -4.66 -2.25
CA PRO A 319 24.66 -5.05 -2.56
C PRO A 319 24.78 -6.51 -3.03
N ASP A 320 25.82 -6.80 -3.80
CA ASP A 320 25.99 -8.06 -4.53
C ASP A 320 25.95 -9.33 -3.63
N THR A 321 25.18 -10.32 -4.08
CA THR A 321 25.01 -11.64 -3.46
C THR A 321 25.28 -12.75 -4.47
N THR A 322 26.02 -13.78 -4.04
CA THR A 322 26.32 -14.98 -4.86
C THR A 322 25.18 -15.99 -4.93
N VAL A 323 24.00 -15.62 -4.45
CA VAL A 323 22.77 -16.42 -4.41
C VAL A 323 21.58 -15.52 -4.77
N ASP A 324 20.54 -16.11 -5.35
CA ASP A 324 19.23 -15.49 -5.50
C ASP A 324 18.66 -15.18 -4.10
N PHE A 325 17.91 -14.08 -3.98
CA PHE A 325 17.27 -13.69 -2.72
C PHE A 325 15.88 -13.11 -2.99
N THR A 326 14.89 -13.71 -2.35
CA THR A 326 13.47 -13.32 -2.44
C THR A 326 13.17 -12.23 -1.43
N VAL A 327 12.77 -11.08 -1.94
CA VAL A 327 12.18 -9.99 -1.16
C VAL A 327 10.71 -10.34 -0.94
N TYR A 328 10.23 -10.32 0.31
CA TYR A 328 8.80 -10.43 0.64
C TYR A 328 8.32 -9.10 1.22
N PHE A 329 7.22 -8.57 0.70
CA PHE A 329 6.70 -7.25 1.08
C PHE A 329 5.17 -7.25 1.04
N ASN A 330 4.58 -6.35 1.81
CA ASN A 330 3.14 -6.08 1.74
C ASN A 330 2.91 -4.85 0.86
N VAL A 331 1.81 -4.88 0.13
CA VAL A 331 1.25 -3.67 -0.51
C VAL A 331 0.18 -3.13 0.43
N THR A 332 0.31 -1.85 0.80
CA THR A 332 -0.58 -1.13 1.72
C THR A 332 -0.89 0.26 1.15
N GLY A 333 -1.80 1.00 1.80
CA GLY A 333 -2.20 2.33 1.36
C GLY A 333 -3.70 2.52 1.53
N THR A 334 -4.28 3.39 0.72
CA THR A 334 -5.74 3.53 0.55
C THR A 334 -6.23 2.74 -0.66
N ALA A 335 -5.38 2.64 -1.69
CA ALA A 335 -5.68 2.11 -3.01
C ALA A 335 -5.86 0.59 -3.09
N THR A 336 -6.87 0.16 -3.84
CA THR A 336 -7.36 -1.22 -3.95
C THR A 336 -6.75 -1.95 -5.14
N MET A 337 -5.81 -2.86 -4.83
CA MET A 337 -5.13 -3.68 -5.84
C MET A 337 -6.12 -4.50 -6.68
N GLY A 338 -6.19 -4.18 -7.97
CA GLY A 338 -7.04 -4.84 -8.96
C GLY A 338 -8.15 -3.94 -9.52
N ASP A 339 -8.51 -2.88 -8.82
CA ASP A 339 -9.51 -1.89 -9.26
C ASP A 339 -8.79 -0.64 -9.82
N ASP A 340 -7.97 0.03 -9.00
CA ASP A 340 -7.24 1.28 -9.33
C ASP A 340 -5.74 1.08 -9.72
N TYR A 341 -5.16 -0.10 -9.50
CA TYR A 341 -3.87 -0.50 -10.11
C TYR A 341 -3.73 -2.01 -10.36
N THR A 342 -2.89 -2.37 -11.33
CA THR A 342 -2.62 -3.77 -11.68
C THR A 342 -2.00 -4.56 -10.54
N ALA A 343 -2.41 -5.81 -10.39
CA ALA A 343 -1.92 -6.72 -9.34
C ALA A 343 -0.38 -6.78 -9.24
N ILE A 344 0.11 -6.41 -8.05
CA ILE A 344 1.51 -6.49 -7.63
C ILE A 344 1.72 -7.85 -6.92
N PRO A 345 2.83 -8.58 -7.16
CA PRO A 345 3.12 -9.82 -6.45
C PRO A 345 3.45 -9.58 -4.97
N ASP A 346 3.33 -10.60 -4.11
CA ASP A 346 3.74 -10.55 -2.69
C ASP A 346 5.27 -10.58 -2.49
N SER A 347 6.03 -10.75 -3.59
CA SER A 347 7.45 -11.05 -3.56
C SER A 347 8.19 -10.72 -4.86
N LEU A 348 9.50 -10.53 -4.76
CA LEU A 348 10.43 -10.25 -5.87
C LEU A 348 11.71 -11.09 -5.73
N VAL A 349 12.07 -11.87 -6.75
CA VAL A 349 13.28 -12.71 -6.74
C VAL A 349 14.40 -12.05 -7.54
N MET A 350 15.11 -11.09 -6.92
CA MET A 350 16.31 -10.53 -7.54
C MET A 350 17.44 -11.58 -7.50
N SER A 351 18.00 -11.92 -8.67
CA SER A 351 18.93 -13.04 -8.85
C SER A 351 20.33 -12.79 -8.29
N ALA A 352 21.15 -13.84 -8.23
CA ALA A 352 22.58 -13.73 -7.94
C ALA A 352 23.26 -12.75 -8.92
N GLY A 353 24.02 -11.77 -8.41
CA GLY A 353 24.67 -10.74 -9.23
C GLY A 353 23.80 -9.58 -9.71
N THR A 354 22.52 -9.46 -9.30
CA THR A 354 21.67 -8.29 -9.63
C THR A 354 21.63 -7.26 -8.49
N TYR A 355 22.11 -6.04 -8.77
CA TYR A 355 22.12 -4.94 -7.81
C TYR A 355 20.76 -4.23 -7.65
N PHE A 356 19.96 -4.21 -8.72
CA PHE A 356 18.67 -3.53 -8.80
C PHE A 356 17.67 -4.43 -9.52
N ASP A 357 16.41 -4.37 -9.10
CA ASP A 357 15.27 -5.00 -9.80
C ASP A 357 13.99 -4.18 -9.53
N THR A 358 12.98 -4.29 -10.39
CA THR A 358 11.85 -3.33 -10.45
C THR A 358 10.50 -4.01 -10.60
N ILE A 359 9.53 -3.60 -9.78
CA ILE A 359 8.12 -3.92 -9.99
C ILE A 359 7.43 -2.72 -10.60
N PHE A 360 6.81 -2.91 -11.77
CA PHE A 360 6.00 -1.88 -12.41
C PHE A 360 4.60 -1.83 -11.78
N LEU A 361 4.13 -0.62 -11.51
CA LEU A 361 2.74 -0.30 -11.18
C LEU A 361 2.14 0.38 -12.41
N TYR A 362 1.09 -0.23 -12.96
CA TYR A 362 0.24 0.38 -13.97
C TYR A 362 -1.05 0.80 -13.27
N PRO A 363 -1.32 2.11 -13.13
CA PRO A 363 -2.58 2.58 -12.58
C PRO A 363 -3.67 2.27 -13.61
N LEU A 364 -4.75 1.65 -13.16
CA LEU A 364 -5.86 1.26 -14.02
C LEU A 364 -6.69 2.49 -14.38
N VAL A 365 -7.71 2.35 -15.22
CA VAL A 365 -8.65 3.44 -15.52
C VAL A 365 -10.03 2.93 -15.21
N ASP A 366 -10.65 3.59 -14.24
CA ASP A 366 -11.89 3.19 -13.61
C ASP A 366 -13.06 4.14 -14.02
N THR A 367 -14.17 4.19 -13.27
CA THR A 367 -15.35 5.03 -13.50
C THR A 367 -15.95 5.65 -12.22
N ILE A 368 -15.33 5.42 -11.07
CA ILE A 368 -15.57 6.09 -9.78
C ILE A 368 -14.87 7.47 -9.85
N ILE A 369 -15.12 8.33 -8.86
CA ILE A 369 -14.37 9.58 -8.67
C ILE A 369 -14.06 9.70 -7.17
N GLU A 370 -12.78 9.63 -6.83
CA GLU A 370 -12.24 9.49 -5.49
C GLU A 370 -11.31 10.67 -5.15
N SER A 371 -10.50 10.51 -4.10
CA SER A 371 -9.56 11.53 -3.64
C SER A 371 -8.15 10.98 -3.62
N SER A 372 -7.18 11.72 -4.21
CA SER A 372 -5.75 11.40 -4.29
C SER A 372 -5.27 10.27 -3.35
N GLU A 373 -5.17 9.10 -3.96
CA GLU A 373 -4.99 7.79 -3.38
C GLU A 373 -3.52 7.47 -3.11
N THR A 374 -3.24 6.44 -2.30
CA THR A 374 -1.86 6.02 -2.00
C THR A 374 -1.65 4.51 -2.19
N VAL A 375 -0.55 4.16 -2.87
CA VAL A 375 -0.01 2.79 -2.91
C VAL A 375 1.39 2.81 -2.29
N THR A 376 1.61 1.96 -1.30
CA THR A 376 2.87 1.83 -0.58
C THR A 376 3.33 0.38 -0.62
N ILE A 377 4.59 0.15 -1.04
CA ILE A 377 5.25 -1.12 -0.75
C ILE A 377 5.95 -0.97 0.60
N GLU A 378 5.61 -1.84 1.55
CA GLU A 378 6.27 -1.98 2.84
C GLU A 378 7.06 -3.30 2.86
N ILE A 379 8.38 -3.23 2.88
CA ILE A 379 9.21 -4.43 3.02
C ILE A 379 9.47 -4.73 4.49
N TYR A 380 9.12 -5.96 4.88
CA TYR A 380 9.23 -6.46 6.25
C TYR A 380 10.39 -7.45 6.36
N PHE A 381 11.58 -6.96 6.66
CA PHE A 381 12.74 -7.82 6.90
C PHE A 381 12.80 -8.27 8.37
N PRO A 382 12.97 -9.58 8.64
CA PRO A 382 13.40 -10.04 9.96
C PRO A 382 14.89 -9.74 10.14
N ASN A 383 15.22 -8.49 10.51
CA ASN A 383 16.56 -8.13 10.96
C ASN A 383 16.70 -8.39 12.47
N CYS A 384 17.94 -8.49 12.96
CA CYS A 384 18.21 -8.91 14.34
C CYS A 384 17.98 -7.83 15.41
N LEU A 385 17.51 -6.63 15.05
CA LEU A 385 17.03 -5.59 15.97
C LEU A 385 15.50 -5.62 16.14
N GLY A 386 14.77 -6.26 15.22
CA GLY A 386 13.31 -6.25 15.13
C GLY A 386 12.85 -5.96 13.71
N PHE A 387 11.62 -5.47 13.55
CA PHE A 387 11.10 -5.04 12.26
C PHE A 387 11.56 -3.60 11.98
N ASP A 388 12.46 -3.45 11.01
CA ASP A 388 12.70 -2.16 10.34
C ASP A 388 11.95 -2.21 9.02
N THR A 389 10.94 -1.34 8.88
CA THR A 389 10.07 -1.27 7.70
C THR A 389 10.62 -0.24 6.73
N ILE A 390 11.20 -0.73 5.64
CA ILE A 390 11.61 0.13 4.52
C ILE A 390 10.42 0.20 3.58
N SER A 391 9.87 1.40 3.41
CA SER A 391 8.71 1.63 2.56
C SER A 391 8.94 2.74 1.54
N ALA A 392 8.21 2.63 0.43
CA ALA A 392 8.14 3.64 -0.61
C ALA A 392 6.69 3.77 -1.07
N SER A 393 6.25 4.99 -1.36
CA SER A 393 4.85 5.31 -1.69
C SER A 393 4.72 6.07 -3.01
N LEU A 394 3.67 5.76 -3.76
CA LEU A 394 3.16 6.51 -4.90
C LEU A 394 1.81 7.13 -4.52
N ILE A 395 1.48 8.25 -5.16
CA ILE A 395 0.14 8.87 -5.09
C ILE A 395 -0.52 8.66 -6.45
N ILE A 396 -1.70 8.04 -6.46
CA ILE A 396 -2.55 7.87 -7.64
C ILE A 396 -3.61 8.98 -7.63
N ASN A 397 -3.88 9.54 -8.80
CA ASN A 397 -5.00 10.44 -9.04
C ASN A 397 -5.89 9.88 -10.16
N ASP A 398 -7.19 9.88 -9.91
CA ASP A 398 -8.26 9.58 -10.86
C ASP A 398 -8.06 10.33 -12.18
N TYR A 399 -7.97 9.60 -13.28
CA TYR A 399 -8.10 10.17 -14.61
C TYR A 399 -9.54 9.99 -15.06
N ILE A 400 -10.38 11.00 -14.79
CA ILE A 400 -11.74 11.08 -15.31
C ILE A 400 -11.66 10.99 -16.85
N PRO A 401 -12.07 9.86 -17.48
CA PRO A 401 -11.72 9.62 -18.88
C PRO A 401 -12.50 10.55 -19.80
N LEU A 402 -11.92 10.89 -20.97
CA LEU A 402 -12.60 11.71 -21.97
C LEU A 402 -13.81 10.99 -22.58
N THR A 403 -14.90 11.03 -21.83
CA THR A 403 -16.22 10.54 -22.20
C THR A 403 -16.95 11.66 -22.89
N ALA A 404 -16.56 12.02 -24.11
CA ALA A 404 -17.43 12.86 -24.92
C ALA A 404 -18.67 12.03 -25.32
N THR A 405 -19.85 12.40 -24.80
CA THR A 405 -21.12 12.10 -25.46
C THR A 405 -21.90 13.39 -25.69
N MET A 406 -22.71 13.42 -26.74
CA MET A 406 -23.71 14.45 -26.94
C MET A 406 -25.08 13.81 -26.73
N ASN A 407 -25.80 14.27 -25.70
CA ASN A 407 -27.15 13.80 -25.48
C ASN A 407 -28.09 14.51 -26.45
N ILE A 408 -28.68 13.75 -27.37
CA ILE A 408 -29.91 14.13 -28.05
C ILE A 408 -31.02 13.37 -27.36
N LEU A 409 -31.76 14.04 -26.47
CA LEU A 409 -32.79 13.42 -25.63
C LEU A 409 -33.70 12.52 -26.49
N PRO A 410 -33.80 11.22 -26.18
CA PRO A 410 -34.40 10.26 -27.09
C PRO A 410 -35.90 10.57 -27.25
N VAL A 411 -36.28 10.95 -28.47
CA VAL A 411 -37.69 11.12 -28.84
C VAL A 411 -38.38 9.78 -28.61
N ASP A 412 -39.25 9.75 -27.60
CA ASP A 412 -40.01 8.59 -27.20
C ASP A 412 -40.57 7.88 -28.43
N PRO A 413 -40.26 6.58 -28.63
CA PRO A 413 -40.89 5.76 -29.65
C PRO A 413 -42.39 5.54 -29.38
N CYS A 414 -43.15 6.52 -28.89
CA CYS A 414 -44.61 6.61 -28.87
C CYS A 414 -45.16 8.05 -29.11
N SER A 415 -44.36 9.14 -29.19
CA SER A 415 -44.92 10.51 -29.18
C SER A 415 -44.15 11.65 -29.90
N ALA A 416 -44.84 12.82 -30.04
CA ALA A 416 -44.43 14.15 -30.61
C ALA A 416 -44.64 14.43 -32.15
N PRO A 417 -45.44 15.46 -32.57
CA PRO A 417 -45.77 15.66 -33.99
C PRO A 417 -45.59 17.05 -34.68
N ASP A 418 -45.34 18.20 -34.00
CA ASP A 418 -45.32 19.53 -34.67
C ASP A 418 -43.94 20.19 -34.92
N SER A 419 -42.96 20.10 -34.00
CA SER A 419 -41.57 20.54 -34.23
C SER A 419 -40.59 19.82 -33.31
N LEU A 420 -39.37 19.53 -33.78
CA LEU A 420 -38.35 18.86 -32.99
C LEU A 420 -37.37 19.87 -32.39
N LEU A 421 -37.59 20.23 -31.13
CA LEU A 421 -36.56 20.82 -30.28
C LEU A 421 -35.49 19.75 -30.00
N VAL A 422 -34.23 20.12 -30.19
CA VAL A 422 -33.06 19.36 -29.80
C VAL A 422 -32.28 20.20 -28.81
N GLU A 423 -32.39 19.81 -27.55
CA GLU A 423 -31.57 20.30 -26.46
C GLU A 423 -30.34 19.38 -26.45
N LEU A 424 -29.19 19.95 -26.83
CA LEU A 424 -27.90 19.27 -26.76
C LEU A 424 -27.27 19.57 -25.41
N GLU A 425 -26.76 18.53 -24.78
CA GLU A 425 -25.91 18.64 -23.62
C GLU A 425 -24.62 17.85 -23.90
N PHE A 426 -23.49 18.43 -23.51
CA PHE A 426 -22.25 17.69 -23.31
C PHE A 426 -22.45 16.79 -22.08
N ILE A 427 -23.07 15.63 -22.29
CA ILE A 427 -23.12 14.59 -21.27
C ILE A 427 -21.81 13.84 -21.36
N GLY A 428 -20.83 14.39 -20.68
CA GLY A 428 -19.46 13.92 -20.72
C GLY A 428 -18.62 14.49 -19.61
N GLN A 429 -17.47 13.87 -19.41
CA GLN A 429 -16.50 14.22 -18.39
C GLN A 429 -15.08 14.13 -18.96
N GLY A 430 -14.08 14.61 -18.21
CA GLY A 430 -12.67 14.62 -18.63
C GLY A 430 -12.27 15.70 -19.66
N ALA A 431 -13.20 16.42 -20.27
CA ALA A 431 -12.90 17.45 -21.26
C ALA A 431 -12.38 18.76 -20.65
N ASP A 432 -11.21 19.22 -21.12
CA ASP A 432 -10.62 20.54 -20.80
C ASP A 432 -11.10 21.64 -21.77
N SER A 433 -11.60 21.28 -22.96
CA SER A 433 -12.22 22.22 -23.93
C SER A 433 -13.28 21.54 -24.82
N ILE A 434 -14.25 22.31 -25.34
CA ILE A 434 -15.42 21.79 -26.08
C ILE A 434 -15.78 22.70 -27.29
N HIS A 435 -16.21 22.14 -28.42
CA HIS A 435 -16.66 22.90 -29.60
C HIS A 435 -17.76 22.20 -30.41
N TRP A 436 -18.81 22.92 -30.85
CA TRP A 436 -19.99 22.38 -31.57
C TRP A 436 -20.21 22.97 -32.98
N ASP A 437 -20.86 22.21 -33.88
CA ASP A 437 -21.51 22.67 -35.13
C ASP A 437 -22.90 22.00 -35.29
N MET A 438 -23.95 22.80 -35.49
CA MET A 438 -25.35 22.37 -35.60
C MET A 438 -25.74 21.72 -36.95
N GLY A 439 -24.77 21.43 -37.82
CA GLY A 439 -24.98 20.77 -39.12
C GLY A 439 -25.58 21.68 -40.19
N ASN A 440 -25.67 22.98 -39.91
CA ASN A 440 -26.18 24.00 -40.82
C ASN A 440 -25.33 25.30 -40.83
N GLY A 441 -24.14 25.28 -40.21
CA GLY A 441 -23.19 26.40 -40.18
C GLY A 441 -23.38 27.36 -39.01
N VAL A 442 -23.83 26.86 -37.86
CA VAL A 442 -23.91 27.58 -36.58
C VAL A 442 -23.07 26.80 -35.56
N THR A 443 -22.20 27.48 -34.81
CA THR A 443 -21.18 26.86 -33.96
C THR A 443 -21.13 27.50 -32.57
N PHE A 444 -20.71 26.72 -31.56
CA PHE A 444 -20.61 27.10 -30.14
C PHE A 444 -19.26 26.62 -29.57
N ILE A 445 -18.73 27.26 -28.52
CA ILE A 445 -17.36 26.99 -28.00
C ILE A 445 -17.37 27.10 -26.47
N ASP A 446 -16.88 26.07 -25.80
CA ASP A 446 -16.85 25.88 -24.34
C ASP A 446 -18.23 25.95 -23.64
N ASP A 447 -19.31 25.97 -24.43
CA ASP A 447 -20.70 25.85 -24.01
C ASP A 447 -21.04 24.36 -23.74
N THR A 448 -21.39 24.00 -22.51
CA THR A 448 -21.80 22.62 -22.15
C THR A 448 -23.26 22.30 -22.54
N ILE A 449 -24.11 23.30 -22.77
CA ILE A 449 -25.53 23.13 -23.14
C ILE A 449 -25.87 24.02 -24.34
N VAL A 450 -26.50 23.45 -25.37
CA VAL A 450 -26.85 24.13 -26.63
C VAL A 450 -28.27 23.76 -27.09
N ASN A 451 -29.22 24.69 -26.93
CA ASN A 451 -30.64 24.44 -27.24
C ASN A 451 -31.02 24.94 -28.65
N TYR A 452 -31.50 24.04 -29.52
CA TYR A 452 -31.72 24.33 -30.94
C TYR A 452 -33.01 23.71 -31.52
N TYR A 453 -33.74 24.46 -32.37
CA TYR A 453 -35.05 24.03 -32.91
C TYR A 453 -34.98 23.61 -34.39
N TYR A 454 -35.21 22.32 -34.66
CA TYR A 454 -35.41 21.80 -36.01
C TYR A 454 -36.91 21.85 -36.40
N THR A 455 -37.28 22.90 -37.13
CA THR A 455 -38.67 23.21 -37.52
C THR A 455 -39.14 22.52 -38.80
N THR A 456 -38.32 21.66 -39.40
CA THR A 456 -38.67 20.86 -40.59
C THR A 456 -38.20 19.42 -40.43
N GLN A 457 -39.06 18.46 -40.74
CA GLN A 457 -38.67 17.04 -40.82
C GLN A 457 -37.46 16.90 -41.77
N GLY A 458 -36.45 16.15 -41.34
CA GLY A 458 -35.17 16.14 -42.02
C GLY A 458 -34.17 15.21 -41.35
N THR A 459 -32.90 15.47 -41.65
CA THR A 459 -31.75 14.69 -41.20
C THR A 459 -30.60 15.68 -41.06
N TYR A 460 -30.18 15.96 -39.83
CA TYR A 460 -29.19 16.99 -39.51
C TYR A 460 -27.99 16.35 -38.83
N TYR A 461 -26.78 16.63 -39.32
CA TYR A 461 -25.53 16.07 -38.84
C TYR A 461 -24.86 17.07 -37.90
N ILE A 462 -25.10 16.93 -36.60
CA ILE A 462 -24.53 17.78 -35.56
C ILE A 462 -23.15 17.23 -35.22
N THR A 463 -22.14 18.10 -35.08
CA THR A 463 -20.76 17.72 -34.74
C THR A 463 -20.34 18.33 -33.41
N MET A 464 -19.62 17.57 -32.58
CA MET A 464 -19.00 18.05 -31.34
C MET A 464 -17.54 17.56 -31.26
N TYR A 465 -16.64 18.40 -30.76
CA TYR A 465 -15.23 18.11 -30.49
C TYR A 465 -14.93 18.39 -29.02
N ALA A 466 -14.15 17.53 -28.38
CA ALA A 466 -13.61 17.73 -27.03
C ALA A 466 -12.19 17.12 -26.91
N GLU A 467 -11.39 17.62 -25.97
CA GLU A 467 -9.97 17.24 -25.75
C GLU A 467 -9.62 17.29 -24.25
N ASP A 468 -8.70 16.45 -23.77
CA ASP A 468 -8.37 16.26 -22.34
C ASP A 468 -6.90 16.54 -21.95
N VAL A 469 -6.64 16.46 -20.64
CA VAL A 469 -5.31 16.68 -20.02
C VAL A 469 -4.24 15.66 -20.42
N CYS A 470 -4.63 14.44 -20.83
CA CYS A 470 -3.71 13.40 -21.31
C CYS A 470 -3.53 13.42 -22.85
N GLY A 471 -4.15 14.38 -23.55
CA GLY A 471 -4.04 14.58 -24.99
C GLY A 471 -4.97 13.68 -25.83
N ASN A 472 -5.93 12.99 -25.21
CA ASN A 472 -7.00 12.34 -25.96
C ASN A 472 -7.96 13.39 -26.50
N ASN A 473 -8.57 13.10 -27.65
CA ASN A 473 -9.60 13.93 -28.25
C ASN A 473 -10.70 13.05 -28.84
N ALA A 474 -11.93 13.56 -28.80
CA ALA A 474 -13.11 12.91 -29.31
C ALA A 474 -13.83 13.85 -30.28
N THR A 475 -14.29 13.31 -31.41
CA THR A 475 -15.18 14.02 -32.33
C THR A 475 -16.41 13.17 -32.58
N ILE A 476 -17.57 13.66 -32.16
CA ILE A 476 -18.86 12.99 -32.34
C ILE A 476 -19.60 13.64 -33.50
N VAL A 477 -20.30 12.82 -34.29
CA VAL A 477 -21.30 13.29 -35.25
C VAL A 477 -22.58 12.50 -35.05
N ASP A 478 -23.68 13.15 -34.65
CA ASP A 478 -24.99 12.51 -34.48
C ASP A 478 -26.06 13.08 -35.45
N THR A 479 -27.12 12.31 -35.66
CA THR A 479 -28.06 12.45 -36.78
C THR A 479 -29.52 12.55 -36.31
N VAL A 480 -30.03 13.77 -36.20
CA VAL A 480 -31.42 14.05 -35.75
C VAL A 480 -32.46 13.58 -36.78
N VAL A 481 -33.44 12.75 -36.37
CA VAL A 481 -34.58 12.22 -37.16
C VAL A 481 -35.85 12.13 -36.29
N TYR A 482 -37.06 12.06 -36.88
CA TYR A 482 -38.34 12.49 -36.23
C TYR A 482 -39.55 11.53 -36.51
N ILE A 483 -39.87 10.52 -35.63
CA ILE A 483 -40.84 9.34 -35.80
C ILE A 483 -41.22 8.56 -34.45
N ALA A 484 -41.98 7.39 -34.38
CA ALA A 484 -42.31 6.53 -33.13
C ALA A 484 -43.16 5.13 -33.22
N ASN A 485 -43.11 4.10 -32.27
CA ASN A 485 -44.18 3.14 -31.63
C ASN A 485 -43.80 1.69 -30.95
N TYR A 486 -43.86 1.34 -29.59
CA TYR A 486 -43.88 -0.11 -28.94
C TYR A 486 -43.91 -0.40 -27.34
N THR A 487 -44.30 -1.62 -26.75
CA THR A 487 -44.35 -2.08 -25.24
C THR A 487 -44.41 -3.65 -24.81
N GLN A 488 -44.20 -4.17 -23.52
CA GLN A 488 -43.86 -5.61 -23.04
C GLN A 488 -44.45 -6.29 -21.67
N SER A 489 -44.24 -7.63 -21.30
CA SER A 489 -44.59 -8.44 -20.01
C SER A 489 -43.99 -9.95 -19.76
N ASN A 490 -44.20 -10.74 -18.63
CA ASN A 490 -43.62 -12.15 -18.31
C ASN A 490 -44.28 -13.10 -17.15
N ALA A 491 -43.81 -14.35 -16.77
CA ALA A 491 -44.44 -15.41 -15.83
C ALA A 491 -43.58 -16.25 -14.72
N ILE A 492 -43.99 -17.47 -14.18
CA ILE A 492 -43.50 -18.25 -12.92
C ILE A 492 -43.74 -19.87 -12.83
N PRO A 493 -42.92 -20.77 -12.12
CA PRO A 493 -43.01 -22.31 -12.01
C PRO A 493 -42.93 -23.12 -10.60
N PRO A 494 -42.93 -24.53 -10.48
CA PRO A 494 -43.14 -25.41 -9.24
C PRO A 494 -42.28 -26.74 -8.88
N PRO A 495 -42.50 -27.58 -7.77
CA PRO A 495 -41.56 -28.63 -7.14
C PRO A 495 -41.96 -30.18 -6.88
N ASP A 496 -41.58 -30.85 -5.72
CA ASP A 496 -41.03 -32.28 -5.51
C ASP A 496 -41.65 -33.33 -4.44
N MET A 497 -41.19 -34.63 -4.32
CA MET A 497 -41.70 -35.80 -3.46
C MET A 497 -40.77 -37.08 -3.20
N LEU A 498 -41.12 -38.15 -2.39
CA LEU A 498 -40.25 -39.36 -1.97
C LEU A 498 -40.96 -40.70 -1.42
N LEU A 499 -40.43 -41.97 -1.59
CA LEU A 499 -41.12 -43.33 -1.33
C LEU A 499 -40.27 -44.66 -1.03
N CYS A 500 -40.89 -45.77 -0.48
CA CYS A 500 -40.23 -47.11 -0.17
C CYS A 500 -41.01 -48.47 -0.39
N ASP A 501 -42.33 -48.52 -0.54
CA ASP A 501 -43.13 -49.75 -0.84
C ASP A 501 -44.21 -49.38 -1.91
N PRO A 502 -44.50 -50.19 -2.95
CA PRO A 502 -45.22 -49.74 -4.17
C PRO A 502 -46.76 -49.58 -4.02
N PRO A 503 -47.46 -48.72 -4.80
CA PRO A 503 -47.04 -47.91 -5.99
C PRO A 503 -47.04 -46.35 -5.81
N PHE A 504 -46.81 -45.55 -6.88
CA PHE A 504 -46.20 -44.19 -6.80
C PHE A 504 -46.75 -43.08 -7.81
N ASP A 505 -47.40 -41.96 -7.40
CA ASP A 505 -48.14 -40.94 -8.26
C ASP A 505 -47.95 -39.40 -7.91
N VAL A 506 -48.14 -38.40 -8.84
CA VAL A 506 -47.83 -36.90 -8.74
C VAL A 506 -48.75 -35.89 -9.56
N THR A 507 -48.71 -34.54 -9.37
CA THR A 507 -49.60 -33.45 -9.99
C THR A 507 -49.01 -31.99 -10.05
N PHE A 508 -49.44 -31.07 -10.98
CA PHE A 508 -48.83 -29.72 -11.28
C PHE A 508 -49.80 -28.50 -11.59
N ASP A 509 -49.34 -27.22 -11.57
CA ASP A 509 -50.11 -25.93 -11.73
C ASP A 509 -49.28 -24.72 -12.29
N ALA A 510 -49.91 -23.67 -12.88
CA ALA A 510 -49.32 -22.68 -13.81
C ALA A 510 -49.46 -21.14 -13.53
N GLY A 511 -50.13 -20.70 -12.47
CA GLY A 511 -50.09 -19.29 -12.03
C GLY A 511 -51.06 -18.27 -12.69
N ALA A 512 -50.95 -16.99 -12.29
CA ALA A 512 -51.90 -15.92 -12.67
C ALA A 512 -51.27 -14.49 -12.64
N PRO A 513 -51.75 -13.53 -13.47
CA PRO A 513 -52.76 -13.67 -14.51
C PRO A 513 -52.25 -14.55 -15.65
N ALA A 514 -53.03 -15.56 -16.03
CA ALA A 514 -52.55 -16.56 -16.97
C ALA A 514 -52.32 -15.94 -18.37
N PRO A 515 -51.18 -16.23 -19.02
CA PRO A 515 -50.93 -15.80 -20.39
C PRO A 515 -51.97 -16.41 -21.35
N PRO A 516 -52.22 -15.80 -22.51
CA PRO A 516 -53.02 -16.40 -23.57
C PRO A 516 -52.67 -17.86 -23.95
N ASN A 517 -51.43 -18.33 -23.79
CA ASN A 517 -51.00 -19.72 -24.07
C ASN A 517 -49.83 -20.19 -23.16
N ALA A 518 -49.69 -21.52 -22.94
CA ALA A 518 -48.63 -22.14 -22.10
C ALA A 518 -48.26 -23.61 -22.49
N PHE A 519 -47.18 -24.21 -21.92
CA PHE A 519 -46.61 -25.54 -22.26
C PHE A 519 -45.83 -26.22 -21.09
N TRP A 520 -45.72 -27.57 -21.04
CA TRP A 520 -45.04 -28.39 -19.99
C TRP A 520 -44.34 -29.69 -20.48
N ASP A 521 -43.35 -30.21 -19.74
CA ASP A 521 -42.66 -31.54 -19.90
C ASP A 521 -42.40 -32.22 -18.53
N PHE A 522 -42.43 -33.56 -18.42
CA PHE A 522 -42.36 -34.32 -17.14
C PHE A 522 -41.08 -35.13 -16.85
N GLY A 523 -40.11 -35.24 -17.75
CA GLY A 523 -38.75 -35.65 -17.35
C GLY A 523 -38.37 -37.12 -17.23
N ASP A 524 -39.30 -38.07 -17.33
CA ASP A 524 -38.94 -39.50 -17.42
C ASP A 524 -38.58 -39.94 -18.85
N GLY A 525 -38.64 -38.99 -19.80
CA GLY A 525 -38.43 -39.21 -21.22
C GLY A 525 -39.69 -39.57 -22.02
N SER A 526 -40.90 -39.52 -21.44
CA SER A 526 -42.11 -40.04 -22.10
C SER A 526 -43.40 -39.21 -22.05
N GLY A 527 -43.45 -38.02 -21.42
CA GLY A 527 -44.68 -37.21 -21.34
C GLY A 527 -44.52 -35.67 -21.40
N ILE A 528 -45.40 -35.00 -22.18
CA ILE A 528 -45.49 -33.53 -22.34
C ILE A 528 -46.95 -33.04 -22.33
N SER A 529 -47.20 -31.73 -22.17
CA SER A 529 -48.56 -31.15 -22.16
C SER A 529 -48.63 -29.70 -22.69
N THR A 530 -49.76 -29.34 -23.30
CA THR A 530 -50.16 -27.94 -23.62
C THR A 530 -51.38 -27.48 -22.81
N GLN A 531 -51.76 -28.23 -21.77
CA GLN A 531 -52.79 -27.81 -20.83
C GLN A 531 -52.16 -26.93 -19.76
N ILE A 532 -52.97 -26.03 -19.18
CA ILE A 532 -52.51 -25.15 -18.10
C ILE A 532 -52.05 -25.99 -16.88
N ASN A 533 -52.82 -27.00 -16.41
CA ASN A 533 -52.50 -27.80 -15.19
C ASN A 533 -52.62 -29.35 -15.39
N PRO A 534 -51.51 -30.15 -15.33
CA PRO A 534 -51.48 -31.62 -15.58
C PRO A 534 -51.07 -32.58 -14.40
N THR A 535 -50.96 -33.91 -14.64
CA THR A 535 -50.69 -35.01 -13.64
C THR A 535 -49.85 -36.22 -14.15
N TYR A 536 -49.11 -36.98 -13.31
CA TYR A 536 -48.19 -38.09 -13.74
C TYR A 536 -47.91 -39.24 -12.69
N THR A 537 -47.19 -40.33 -13.06
CA THR A 537 -46.98 -41.60 -12.28
C THR A 537 -45.60 -42.27 -12.56
N TYR A 538 -45.00 -43.00 -11.59
CA TYR A 538 -43.69 -43.69 -11.72
C TYR A 538 -43.71 -45.22 -11.41
N ALA A 539 -42.76 -45.98 -11.97
CA ALA A 539 -42.82 -47.46 -12.03
C ALA A 539 -41.66 -48.24 -11.36
N ASP A 540 -40.43 -47.73 -11.38
CA ASP A 540 -39.21 -48.40 -10.87
C ASP A 540 -38.52 -47.58 -9.76
N THR A 541 -37.54 -48.17 -9.07
CA THR A 541 -36.76 -47.51 -8.00
C THR A 541 -35.71 -46.54 -8.60
N GLY A 542 -36.05 -45.26 -8.80
CA GLY A 542 -35.20 -44.22 -9.45
C GLY A 542 -35.69 -42.76 -9.29
N SER A 543 -35.19 -41.79 -10.09
CA SER A 543 -35.39 -40.31 -9.97
C SER A 543 -35.56 -39.57 -11.33
N TYR A 544 -36.22 -38.38 -11.39
CA TYR A 544 -36.78 -37.74 -12.62
C TYR A 544 -36.74 -36.15 -12.58
N THR A 545 -37.26 -35.33 -13.56
CA THR A 545 -37.09 -33.79 -13.61
C THR A 545 -37.94 -32.98 -14.67
N VAL A 546 -38.66 -31.88 -14.35
CA VAL A 546 -39.84 -31.26 -15.09
C VAL A 546 -39.60 -29.84 -15.79
N MET A 547 -40.53 -29.25 -16.60
CA MET A 547 -40.41 -27.93 -17.34
C MET A 547 -41.74 -27.15 -17.66
N TYR A 548 -41.74 -25.81 -17.91
CA TYR A 548 -42.90 -24.87 -18.19
C TYR A 548 -42.63 -23.72 -19.25
N VAL A 549 -43.65 -22.94 -19.77
CA VAL A 549 -43.57 -21.76 -20.74
C VAL A 549 -44.85 -20.83 -20.76
N ALA A 550 -44.77 -19.53 -21.14
CA ALA A 550 -45.87 -18.51 -21.25
C ALA A 550 -45.81 -17.57 -22.51
N ILE A 551 -46.94 -17.00 -23.03
CA ILE A 551 -47.01 -16.15 -24.28
C ILE A 551 -48.19 -15.11 -24.35
N ASP A 552 -47.95 -13.84 -24.72
CA ASP A 552 -48.92 -12.81 -25.21
C ASP A 552 -48.41 -12.11 -26.50
N SER A 553 -49.31 -11.70 -27.42
CA SER A 553 -48.97 -11.07 -28.71
C SER A 553 -49.59 -9.67 -28.93
N SER A 554 -50.12 -9.03 -27.89
CA SER A 554 -50.61 -7.64 -27.92
C SER A 554 -49.55 -6.61 -27.53
N THR A 555 -48.34 -7.10 -27.25
CA THR A 555 -47.12 -6.43 -26.74
C THR A 555 -45.90 -6.97 -27.51
N CYS A 556 -44.66 -6.87 -26.99
CA CYS A 556 -43.43 -7.35 -27.67
C CYS A 556 -42.38 -8.35 -26.94
N ASN A 557 -42.68 -9.37 -26.02
CA ASN A 557 -41.75 -10.44 -25.35
C ASN A 557 -42.30 -11.82 -24.64
N ILE A 558 -41.65 -12.59 -23.63
CA ILE A 558 -41.89 -14.11 -23.27
C ILE A 558 -41.85 -14.89 -21.80
N SER A 559 -40.95 -15.87 -21.33
CA SER A 559 -41.23 -17.08 -20.34
C SER A 559 -40.18 -17.81 -19.29
N ASP A 560 -40.45 -19.01 -18.60
CA ASP A 560 -39.87 -19.64 -17.27
C ASP A 560 -40.01 -21.24 -16.86
N THR A 561 -39.45 -21.94 -15.75
CA THR A 561 -39.37 -23.51 -15.47
C THR A 561 -38.90 -24.23 -14.05
N ALA A 562 -39.15 -25.56 -13.62
CA ALA A 562 -38.66 -26.39 -12.36
C ALA A 562 -38.90 -28.04 -12.14
N TYR A 563 -38.46 -28.83 -11.04
CA TYR A 563 -37.99 -30.37 -10.94
C TYR A 563 -38.25 -31.44 -9.67
N LEU A 564 -37.86 -32.82 -9.60
CA LEU A 564 -38.12 -33.93 -8.45
C LEU A 564 -37.50 -35.49 -8.28
N THR A 565 -37.33 -36.28 -7.09
CA THR A 565 -36.47 -37.63 -6.87
C THR A 565 -36.69 -38.88 -5.76
N ILE A 566 -36.05 -40.17 -5.74
CA ILE A 566 -36.27 -41.48 -4.83
C ILE A 566 -35.10 -42.67 -4.54
N THR A 567 -35.11 -43.74 -3.58
CA THR A 567 -34.10 -44.98 -3.28
C THR A 567 -34.33 -46.22 -2.17
N VAL A 568 -33.62 -47.48 -2.06
CA VAL A 568 -33.78 -48.76 -1.07
C VAL A 568 -32.63 -49.96 -0.76
N GLY A 569 -32.73 -51.08 0.14
CA GLY A 569 -31.71 -52.29 0.48
C GLY A 569 -31.93 -53.62 1.50
N SER A 570 -31.04 -54.71 1.77
CA SER A 570 -31.17 -56.04 2.68
C SER A 570 -29.97 -57.15 3.13
N SER A 571 -30.09 -58.34 3.93
CA SER A 571 -29.01 -59.40 4.51
C SER A 571 -29.27 -60.95 5.12
N ASP A 572 -28.32 -61.87 5.73
CA ASP A 572 -28.35 -63.45 6.06
C ASP A 572 -27.39 -64.31 7.20
N PRO A 573 -27.40 -65.71 7.58
CA PRO A 573 -26.78 -66.55 8.82
C PRO A 573 -25.90 -68.01 8.85
N VAL A 574 -25.75 -68.93 9.95
CA VAL A 574 -24.68 -70.10 10.32
C VAL A 574 -24.94 -71.56 11.15
N ILE A 575 -23.96 -72.52 11.61
CA ILE A 575 -24.05 -74.00 12.27
C ILE A 575 -23.06 -74.86 13.39
N ALA A 576 -22.21 -76.01 13.28
CA ALA A 576 -21.23 -76.80 14.31
C ALA A 576 -20.04 -77.97 13.94
N ASP A 577 -18.78 -78.24 14.60
CA ASP A 577 -17.70 -79.48 14.70
C ASP A 577 -16.03 -79.26 14.79
N PHE A 578 -14.88 -80.11 14.69
CA PHE A 578 -13.35 -79.84 15.15
C PHE A 578 -11.87 -80.27 14.52
N ASN A 579 -10.68 -79.61 14.86
CA ASN A 579 -9.15 -79.90 14.65
C ASN A 579 -8.05 -79.19 15.60
N HIS A 580 -6.70 -79.32 15.39
CA HIS A 580 -5.58 -78.56 16.11
C HIS A 580 -4.23 -78.33 15.35
N VAL A 581 -3.40 -77.38 15.82
CA VAL A 581 -2.03 -76.99 15.34
C VAL A 581 -1.08 -76.71 16.51
N VAL A 582 0.23 -76.97 16.36
CA VAL A 582 1.29 -76.67 17.35
C VAL A 582 2.24 -75.62 16.81
N ASP A 583 2.59 -74.64 17.64
CA ASP A 583 3.71 -73.72 17.44
C ASP A 583 4.74 -73.96 18.55
N CYS A 584 5.89 -74.51 18.16
CA CYS A 584 6.97 -74.84 19.09
C CYS A 584 7.84 -73.64 19.49
N ILE A 585 7.80 -72.54 18.73
CA ILE A 585 8.59 -71.32 18.99
C ILE A 585 7.97 -70.58 20.18
N ASN A 586 6.65 -70.42 20.18
CA ASN A 586 5.91 -69.81 21.31
C ASN A 586 5.46 -70.84 22.36
N MET A 587 5.79 -72.14 22.19
CA MET A 587 5.31 -73.26 23.01
C MET A 587 3.78 -73.30 23.14
N THR A 588 3.07 -73.06 22.04
CA THR A 588 1.61 -72.89 21.99
C THR A 588 0.91 -73.95 21.16
N VAL A 589 -0.38 -74.09 21.41
CA VAL A 589 -1.33 -74.88 20.62
C VAL A 589 -2.53 -74.00 20.32
N ASP A 590 -2.95 -73.98 19.06
CA ASP A 590 -4.31 -73.58 18.69
C ASP A 590 -5.13 -74.84 18.39
N ALA A 591 -6.35 -74.90 18.89
CA ALA A 591 -7.31 -75.94 18.59
C ALA A 591 -8.65 -75.30 18.18
N GLN A 592 -9.18 -75.69 17.01
CA GLN A 592 -10.32 -75.03 16.38
C GLN A 592 -11.50 -76.00 16.15
N ASN A 593 -12.72 -75.50 16.31
CA ASN A 593 -13.94 -76.08 15.75
C ASN A 593 -13.95 -76.00 14.19
N THR A 594 -13.83 -77.12 13.47
CA THR A 594 -13.83 -77.28 11.99
C THR A 594 -15.13 -77.73 11.35
N GLY A 595 -16.15 -78.09 12.12
CA GLY A 595 -17.49 -78.16 11.57
C GLY A 595 -18.07 -76.78 11.46
N THR A 596 -19.37 -76.72 11.24
CA THR A 596 -20.05 -75.44 11.01
C THR A 596 -20.02 -74.53 12.28
N PRO A 597 -20.51 -73.27 12.25
CA PRO A 597 -20.35 -72.36 13.40
C PRO A 597 -21.56 -72.24 14.35
N GLY A 598 -21.42 -72.73 15.59
CA GLY A 598 -22.36 -72.49 16.69
C GLY A 598 -22.15 -71.12 17.34
N SER A 599 -22.98 -70.81 18.34
CA SER A 599 -22.99 -69.55 19.10
C SER A 599 -22.44 -69.67 20.54
N LEU A 600 -21.97 -70.85 20.98
CA LEU A 600 -21.42 -71.15 22.31
C LEU A 600 -20.59 -72.45 22.27
N TYR A 601 -19.52 -72.56 23.07
CA TYR A 601 -18.55 -73.67 23.00
C TYR A 601 -17.93 -74.01 24.38
N GLN A 602 -17.15 -75.09 24.51
CA GLN A 602 -16.38 -75.44 25.73
C GLN A 602 -15.14 -76.31 25.44
N TRP A 603 -14.00 -76.12 26.14
CA TRP A 603 -12.76 -76.89 25.97
C TRP A 603 -11.95 -77.18 27.26
N ASP A 604 -11.02 -78.14 27.19
CA ASP A 604 -9.93 -78.47 28.15
C ASP A 604 -8.62 -78.71 27.38
N MET A 605 -7.46 -78.24 27.88
CA MET A 605 -6.14 -78.32 27.23
C MET A 605 -5.12 -79.25 27.94
N GLY A 606 -5.47 -79.87 29.07
CA GLY A 606 -4.66 -80.94 29.68
C GLY A 606 -3.51 -80.51 30.60
N ASP A 607 -3.24 -79.22 30.73
CA ASP A 607 -2.41 -78.63 31.80
C ASP A 607 -3.25 -78.09 32.99
N PHE A 608 -4.56 -78.40 32.99
CA PHE A 608 -5.64 -77.82 33.80
C PHE A 608 -6.29 -76.52 33.28
N SER A 609 -5.91 -76.01 32.09
CA SER A 609 -6.56 -74.86 31.44
C SER A 609 -7.84 -75.23 30.66
N THR A 610 -8.88 -74.40 30.72
CA THR A 610 -10.21 -74.64 30.10
C THR A 610 -10.82 -73.36 29.51
N TYR A 611 -11.59 -73.49 28.43
CA TYR A 611 -12.04 -72.35 27.59
C TYR A 611 -13.49 -72.55 27.07
N THR A 612 -14.08 -71.55 26.37
CA THR A 612 -15.51 -71.56 25.93
C THR A 612 -15.78 -70.98 24.53
N THR A 613 -14.77 -70.98 23.66
CA THR A 613 -14.78 -70.36 22.32
C THR A 613 -14.66 -71.39 21.19
N PRO A 614 -14.99 -71.06 19.92
CA PRO A 614 -14.80 -72.00 18.80
C PRO A 614 -13.33 -72.37 18.58
N THR A 615 -12.42 -71.43 18.84
CA THR A 615 -10.97 -71.58 18.78
C THR A 615 -10.38 -71.43 20.17
N VAL A 616 -9.27 -72.11 20.44
CA VAL A 616 -8.55 -72.05 21.72
C VAL A 616 -7.05 -72.04 21.47
N PHE A 617 -6.48 -70.86 21.66
CA PHE A 617 -5.04 -70.67 21.76
C PHE A 617 -4.59 -70.81 23.22
N HIS A 618 -3.57 -71.63 23.45
CA HIS A 618 -3.04 -71.94 24.78
C HIS A 618 -1.51 -72.02 24.76
N THR A 619 -0.86 -71.49 25.80
CA THR A 619 0.61 -71.42 25.95
C THR A 619 1.09 -72.32 27.09
N TYR A 620 1.94 -73.29 26.77
CA TYR A 620 2.58 -74.15 27.78
C TYR A 620 3.89 -73.53 28.27
N ALA A 621 4.18 -73.66 29.56
CA ALA A 621 5.36 -73.04 30.19
C ALA A 621 6.71 -73.72 29.86
N SER A 622 6.71 -74.83 29.12
CA SER A 622 7.89 -75.61 28.74
C SER A 622 7.54 -76.62 27.63
N ALA A 623 8.50 -76.98 26.79
CA ALA A 623 8.40 -78.11 25.86
C ALA A 623 7.96 -79.42 26.56
N GLY A 624 7.01 -80.17 25.97
CA GLY A 624 6.35 -81.31 26.61
C GLY A 624 5.12 -81.88 25.87
N LEU A 625 4.43 -82.83 26.50
CA LEU A 625 3.32 -83.64 25.94
C LEU A 625 1.99 -83.44 26.69
N TYR A 626 0.87 -83.24 25.97
CA TYR A 626 -0.43 -82.76 26.51
C TYR A 626 -1.70 -83.41 25.85
N LEU A 627 -2.93 -83.12 26.35
CA LEU A 627 -4.21 -83.82 26.04
C LEU A 627 -5.45 -82.87 26.08
N VAL A 628 -6.31 -82.86 25.05
CA VAL A 628 -7.26 -81.74 24.70
C VAL A 628 -8.71 -82.19 24.34
N GLN A 629 -9.77 -81.36 24.55
CA GLN A 629 -11.23 -81.67 24.34
C GLN A 629 -12.13 -80.44 23.97
N LEU A 630 -13.27 -80.59 23.24
CA LEU A 630 -14.24 -79.55 22.72
C LEU A 630 -15.77 -79.89 22.86
N ILE A 631 -16.67 -78.87 22.94
CA ILE A 631 -18.17 -78.87 22.82
C ILE A 631 -18.72 -77.63 22.03
N VAL A 632 -19.92 -77.69 21.39
CA VAL A 632 -20.56 -76.61 20.55
C VAL A 632 -22.09 -76.43 20.81
N THR A 633 -22.71 -75.24 20.64
CA THR A 633 -24.18 -74.95 20.70
C THR A 633 -24.58 -73.62 19.97
N ASP A 634 -25.77 -73.42 19.35
CA ASP A 634 -26.23 -72.14 18.68
C ASP A 634 -27.45 -71.38 19.31
N THR A 635 -27.80 -70.16 18.83
CA THR A 635 -28.84 -69.27 19.44
C THR A 635 -29.91 -68.56 18.59
N VAL A 636 -29.78 -68.31 17.27
CA VAL A 636 -30.89 -67.67 16.51
C VAL A 636 -31.98 -68.70 16.17
N CYS A 637 -31.65 -70.00 16.15
CA CYS A 637 -32.63 -71.10 16.08
C CYS A 637 -32.32 -72.33 17.00
N GLY A 638 -31.05 -72.71 17.25
CA GLY A 638 -30.57 -73.43 18.48
C GLY A 638 -30.34 -74.97 18.49
N THR A 639 -29.08 -75.46 18.35
CA THR A 639 -28.61 -76.89 18.30
C THR A 639 -27.10 -77.12 18.70
N ALA A 640 -26.56 -78.35 18.98
CA ALA A 640 -25.26 -78.63 19.72
C ALA A 640 -24.52 -80.05 19.57
N ASP A 641 -23.16 -80.22 19.80
CA ASP A 641 -22.36 -81.53 19.90
C ASP A 641 -20.86 -81.50 20.52
N THR A 642 -19.94 -82.53 20.46
CA THR A 642 -18.65 -82.73 21.29
C THR A 642 -17.47 -83.70 20.80
N ILE A 643 -16.13 -83.49 21.11
CA ILE A 643 -14.91 -84.36 20.71
C ILE A 643 -13.50 -84.14 21.47
N SER A 644 -12.37 -84.92 21.27
CA SER A 644 -11.02 -84.83 21.99
C SER A 644 -9.72 -85.51 21.38
N THR A 645 -8.44 -85.10 21.70
CA THR A 645 -7.10 -85.65 21.19
C THR A 645 -5.78 -85.33 22.01
N THR A 646 -4.54 -85.72 21.60
CA THR A 646 -3.19 -85.51 22.28
C THR A 646 -2.07 -84.83 21.44
N ILE A 647 -1.08 -84.15 22.05
CA ILE A 647 -0.12 -83.18 21.41
C ILE A 647 1.32 -83.19 22.02
N ASP A 648 2.38 -82.72 21.30
CA ASP A 648 3.83 -82.68 21.66
C ASP A 648 4.54 -81.34 21.24
N ILE A 649 5.62 -80.90 21.91
CA ILE A 649 6.29 -79.57 21.76
C ILE A 649 7.84 -79.63 21.98
N ALA A 650 8.65 -78.87 21.22
CA ALA A 650 10.14 -78.89 21.23
C ALA A 650 10.81 -77.48 21.16
N GLU A 651 12.16 -77.39 21.22
CA GLU A 651 12.95 -76.13 21.27
C GLU A 651 13.33 -75.52 19.89
N ALA A 652 13.52 -74.19 19.83
CA ALA A 652 13.64 -73.39 18.58
C ALA A 652 14.96 -72.59 18.42
N VAL A 653 15.31 -72.25 17.17
CA VAL A 653 16.30 -71.22 16.77
C VAL A 653 15.68 -69.83 16.93
N ILE A 654 16.52 -68.82 17.15
CA ILE A 654 16.16 -67.40 17.23
C ILE A 654 17.12 -66.58 16.34
N ALA A 655 16.56 -65.73 15.47
CA ALA A 655 17.29 -64.80 14.62
C ALA A 655 17.31 -63.37 15.22
N ASP A 656 18.46 -62.70 15.17
CA ASP A 656 18.65 -61.37 15.75
C ASP A 656 19.63 -60.51 14.91
N ILE A 657 19.34 -59.21 14.80
CA ILE A 657 19.83 -58.30 13.74
C ILE A 657 19.99 -56.85 14.26
N GLU A 658 21.04 -56.17 13.81
CA GLU A 658 21.30 -54.75 14.07
C GLU A 658 21.88 -54.09 12.80
N ALA A 659 21.70 -52.77 12.62
CA ALA A 659 22.18 -52.02 11.46
C ALA A 659 23.03 -50.82 11.89
N LEU A 660 24.11 -50.54 11.16
CA LEU A 660 25.06 -49.47 11.43
C LEU A 660 25.40 -48.68 10.15
N PRO A 661 25.61 -47.34 10.22
CA PRO A 661 25.61 -46.52 11.44
C PRO A 661 24.21 -46.29 12.03
N ASP A 662 23.19 -46.20 11.18
CA ASP A 662 21.79 -45.97 11.52
C ASP A 662 20.88 -46.76 10.56
N SER A 663 19.58 -46.82 10.85
CA SER A 663 18.55 -47.47 10.00
C SER A 663 17.73 -46.49 9.15
N ILE A 664 18.06 -45.19 9.19
CA ILE A 664 17.36 -44.10 8.49
C ILE A 664 18.41 -43.22 7.80
N GLY A 665 18.17 -42.83 6.53
CA GLY A 665 19.09 -41.99 5.76
C GLY A 665 18.62 -41.72 4.33
N CYS A 666 19.43 -41.02 3.53
CA CYS A 666 19.09 -40.59 2.16
C CYS A 666 19.75 -41.48 1.09
N ILE A 667 19.09 -41.70 -0.05
CA ILE A 667 19.70 -42.45 -1.15
C ILE A 667 20.88 -41.70 -1.81
N PRO A 668 21.97 -42.39 -2.21
CA PRO A 668 22.26 -43.81 -1.99
C PRO A 668 22.69 -44.10 -0.55
N PHE A 669 21.92 -44.92 0.16
CA PHE A 669 22.10 -45.16 1.61
C PHE A 669 22.83 -46.49 1.85
N GLU A 670 24.08 -46.42 2.32
CA GLU A 670 24.92 -47.60 2.63
C GLU A 670 24.82 -48.02 4.10
N ILE A 671 24.60 -49.31 4.35
CA ILE A 671 24.39 -49.90 5.69
C ILE A 671 25.25 -51.16 5.86
N THR A 672 25.82 -51.34 7.05
CA THR A 672 26.41 -52.59 7.52
C THR A 672 25.46 -53.30 8.48
N PHE A 673 25.21 -54.60 8.26
CA PHE A 673 24.34 -55.40 9.14
C PHE A 673 25.13 -56.29 10.09
N VAL A 674 24.78 -56.24 11.38
CA VAL A 674 25.32 -57.06 12.46
C VAL A 674 24.32 -58.20 12.75
N ASN A 675 24.85 -59.38 13.11
CA ASN A 675 24.08 -60.61 13.30
C ASN A 675 24.35 -61.19 14.69
N ASN A 676 23.29 -61.30 15.49
CA ASN A 676 23.33 -61.75 16.88
C ASN A 676 22.61 -63.12 17.06
N SER A 677 22.17 -63.74 15.97
CA SER A 677 21.37 -64.98 15.92
C SER A 677 22.06 -66.20 16.56
N ASN A 678 21.27 -67.18 17.01
CA ASN A 678 21.80 -68.43 17.58
C ASN A 678 21.96 -69.60 16.59
N GLY A 679 21.64 -69.40 15.31
CA GLY A 679 21.78 -70.41 14.25
C GLY A 679 23.22 -70.70 13.79
N VAL A 680 23.39 -71.60 12.82
CA VAL A 680 24.70 -72.02 12.29
C VAL A 680 24.94 -71.69 10.81
N SER A 681 23.96 -71.11 10.13
CA SER A 681 24.06 -70.63 8.74
C SER A 681 23.02 -69.54 8.46
N TYR A 682 23.33 -68.64 7.52
CA TYR A 682 22.59 -67.39 7.31
C TYR A 682 22.25 -67.14 5.84
N VAL A 683 21.11 -66.50 5.60
CA VAL A 683 20.72 -65.92 4.30
C VAL A 683 20.11 -64.54 4.56
N TRP A 684 20.44 -63.56 3.72
CA TRP A 684 19.91 -62.19 3.81
C TRP A 684 19.16 -61.83 2.54
N ASP A 685 18.03 -61.13 2.69
CA ASP A 685 17.32 -60.44 1.61
C ASP A 685 17.13 -58.98 2.06
N PHE A 686 17.66 -58.01 1.32
CA PHE A 686 17.57 -56.59 1.72
C PHE A 686 16.20 -55.97 1.39
N GLY A 687 15.29 -56.70 0.75
CA GLY A 687 13.90 -56.26 0.49
C GLY A 687 13.74 -55.26 -0.65
N ASP A 688 14.82 -54.85 -1.32
CA ASP A 688 14.84 -53.96 -2.48
C ASP A 688 14.90 -54.70 -3.83
N GLY A 689 14.95 -56.03 -3.82
CA GLY A 689 15.09 -56.88 -5.00
C GLY A 689 16.53 -57.15 -5.45
N SER A 690 17.52 -56.79 -4.63
CA SER A 690 18.92 -57.19 -4.82
C SER A 690 19.15 -58.71 -4.62
N PRO A 691 20.31 -59.27 -5.05
CA PRO A 691 20.62 -60.68 -4.85
C PRO A 691 20.90 -61.03 -3.38
N LEU A 692 20.43 -62.20 -2.94
CA LEU A 692 20.62 -62.70 -1.57
C LEU A 692 22.10 -62.85 -1.19
N ASP A 693 22.44 -62.43 0.04
CA ASP A 693 23.76 -62.67 0.66
C ASP A 693 23.70 -63.87 1.65
N THR A 694 24.86 -64.43 1.98
CA THR A 694 25.06 -65.50 2.98
C THR A 694 26.23 -65.22 3.94
N ALA A 695 26.83 -64.02 3.88
CA ALA A 695 27.84 -63.58 4.84
C ALA A 695 27.29 -63.54 6.27
N ALA A 696 28.17 -63.64 7.28
CA ALA A 696 27.77 -63.47 8.67
C ALA A 696 27.50 -61.99 9.04
N VAL A 697 28.13 -61.06 8.32
CA VAL A 697 28.05 -59.60 8.49
C VAL A 697 28.16 -58.98 7.09
N PRO A 698 27.04 -58.67 6.40
CA PRO A 698 27.05 -58.09 5.06
C PRO A 698 26.96 -56.55 5.07
N THR A 699 27.13 -55.96 3.89
CA THR A 699 26.99 -54.51 3.61
C THR A 699 26.13 -54.32 2.36
N HIS A 700 25.17 -53.39 2.39
CA HIS A 700 24.27 -53.13 1.25
C HIS A 700 24.07 -51.63 1.01
N THR A 701 23.61 -51.26 -0.19
CA THR A 701 23.32 -49.86 -0.55
C THR A 701 21.93 -49.73 -1.19
N TYR A 702 21.02 -49.01 -0.51
CA TYR A 702 19.69 -48.71 -1.01
C TYR A 702 19.75 -47.55 -2.00
N ASN A 703 19.31 -47.80 -3.24
CA ASN A 703 19.40 -46.87 -4.38
C ASN A 703 18.02 -46.40 -4.87
N SER A 704 16.97 -46.55 -4.05
CA SER A 704 15.60 -46.15 -4.35
C SER A 704 14.89 -45.79 -3.06
N ILE A 705 13.91 -44.87 -3.15
CA ILE A 705 13.20 -44.37 -1.98
C ILE A 705 12.24 -45.42 -1.42
N GLY A 706 12.02 -45.39 -0.10
CA GLY A 706 10.97 -46.14 0.56
C GLY A 706 11.40 -46.80 1.87
N THR A 707 10.51 -47.66 2.38
CA THR A 707 10.71 -48.44 3.59
C THR A 707 10.98 -49.90 3.20
N PHE A 708 12.21 -50.35 3.42
CA PHE A 708 12.65 -51.71 3.11
C PHE A 708 12.65 -52.56 4.38
N GLN A 709 12.33 -53.85 4.26
CA GLN A 709 12.46 -54.81 5.35
C GLN A 709 13.61 -55.76 5.03
N ALA A 710 14.78 -55.49 5.62
CA ALA A 710 15.94 -56.35 5.48
C ALA A 710 15.76 -57.59 6.37
N LEU A 711 15.58 -58.73 5.70
CA LEU A 711 15.37 -60.05 6.28
C LEU A 711 16.70 -60.75 6.55
N LEU A 712 16.84 -61.29 7.76
CA LEU A 712 17.84 -62.29 8.11
C LEU A 712 17.15 -63.63 8.41
N ILE A 713 17.54 -64.67 7.67
CA ILE A 713 17.18 -66.06 7.93
C ILE A 713 18.37 -66.74 8.64
N ALA A 714 18.18 -67.20 9.88
CA ALA A 714 19.18 -67.98 10.61
C ALA A 714 18.73 -69.44 10.74
N SER A 715 19.59 -70.40 10.39
CA SER A 715 19.21 -71.84 10.30
C SER A 715 20.06 -72.76 11.18
N ASP A 716 19.42 -73.68 11.89
CA ASP A 716 20.03 -74.86 12.52
C ASP A 716 19.15 -76.11 12.29
N PRO A 717 19.61 -77.12 11.52
CA PRO A 717 18.87 -78.35 11.25
C PRO A 717 18.53 -79.25 12.46
N SER A 718 18.87 -78.85 13.70
CA SER A 718 18.59 -79.59 14.93
C SER A 718 17.45 -79.03 15.79
N SER A 719 16.91 -77.84 15.46
CA SER A 719 15.76 -77.25 16.17
C SER A 719 14.39 -77.69 15.61
N CYS A 720 13.32 -77.36 16.33
CA CYS A 720 11.95 -77.65 15.92
C CYS A 720 11.47 -76.82 14.71
N ASN A 721 11.98 -75.59 14.56
CA ASN A 721 11.68 -74.69 13.45
C ASN A 721 12.65 -74.83 12.26
N LEU A 722 13.80 -75.49 12.44
CA LEU A 722 14.94 -75.63 11.51
C LEU A 722 15.63 -74.31 11.09
N GLN A 723 14.87 -73.22 11.08
CA GLN A 723 15.29 -71.85 10.84
C GLN A 723 14.35 -70.88 11.54
N ASP A 724 14.86 -69.70 11.84
CA ASP A 724 14.09 -68.54 12.28
C ASP A 724 14.39 -67.33 11.40
N THR A 725 13.52 -66.32 11.44
CA THR A 725 13.60 -65.14 10.57
C THR A 725 13.30 -63.86 11.33
N THR A 726 14.20 -62.89 11.22
CA THR A 726 14.01 -61.54 11.78
C THR A 726 14.12 -60.49 10.68
N TYR A 727 13.53 -59.32 10.90
CA TYR A 727 13.55 -58.20 9.97
C TYR A 727 13.99 -56.92 10.69
N ILE A 728 14.80 -56.10 10.04
CA ILE A 728 15.00 -54.70 10.43
C ILE A 728 14.41 -53.78 9.36
N THR A 729 13.74 -52.73 9.83
CA THR A 729 13.14 -51.71 8.94
C THR A 729 14.20 -50.68 8.60
N ILE A 730 14.47 -50.51 7.31
CA ILE A 730 15.34 -49.45 6.77
C ILE A 730 14.48 -48.40 6.08
N VAL A 731 14.71 -47.12 6.38
CA VAL A 731 14.04 -46.00 5.71
C VAL A 731 15.05 -45.25 4.86
N ALA A 732 14.85 -45.26 3.53
CA ALA A 732 15.66 -44.51 2.59
C ALA A 732 14.85 -43.35 2.00
N GLY A 733 15.22 -42.13 2.38
CA GLY A 733 14.65 -40.88 1.87
C GLY A 733 15.17 -40.51 0.48
N SER A 734 14.45 -39.62 -0.20
CA SER A 734 14.78 -39.12 -1.53
C SER A 734 16.00 -38.22 -1.59
N GLY A 735 16.32 -37.52 -0.50
CA GLY A 735 17.21 -36.36 -0.54
C GLY A 735 16.60 -35.17 -1.31
N ASN A 736 15.29 -35.18 -1.58
CA ASN A 736 14.58 -33.98 -2.02
C ASN A 736 14.64 -32.97 -0.86
N PRO A 737 15.13 -31.73 -1.08
CA PRO A 737 15.08 -30.72 -0.04
C PRO A 737 13.61 -30.46 0.33
N ALA A 738 13.37 -30.29 1.62
CA ALA A 738 12.17 -29.62 2.09
C ALA A 738 12.14 -28.22 1.46
N VAL A 739 10.97 -27.84 0.93
CA VAL A 739 10.66 -26.48 0.49
C VAL A 739 9.41 -26.09 1.25
N ALA A 740 9.52 -25.15 2.17
CA ALA A 740 8.42 -24.68 2.98
C ALA A 740 7.56 -23.68 2.20
N ASP A 741 6.24 -23.80 2.28
CA ASP A 741 5.29 -22.76 1.85
C ASP A 741 3.95 -22.93 2.57
N PHE A 742 3.17 -21.86 2.65
CA PHE A 742 1.79 -21.87 3.12
C PHE A 742 0.97 -20.70 2.56
N SER A 743 -0.33 -20.89 2.50
CA SER A 743 -1.32 -19.82 2.35
C SER A 743 -2.08 -19.63 3.67
N TYR A 744 -2.85 -18.54 3.78
CA TYR A 744 -3.69 -18.28 4.95
C TYR A 744 -4.99 -17.57 4.54
N ILE A 745 -5.98 -17.64 5.43
CA ILE A 745 -7.25 -16.92 5.34
C ILE A 745 -7.47 -16.21 6.67
N GLN A 746 -7.85 -14.93 6.60
CA GLN A 746 -8.20 -14.12 7.77
C GLN A 746 -9.72 -14.18 8.01
N ASN A 747 -10.13 -14.35 9.27
CA ASN A 747 -11.50 -14.29 9.75
C ASN A 747 -11.56 -13.24 10.86
N VAL A 748 -11.56 -11.97 10.45
CA VAL A 748 -11.29 -10.82 11.33
C VAL A 748 -12.50 -9.88 11.39
N ASN A 749 -12.81 -9.42 12.60
CA ASN A 749 -13.74 -8.33 12.88
C ASN A 749 -13.39 -7.69 14.25
N CYS A 750 -14.12 -6.66 14.67
CA CYS A 750 -13.83 -5.93 15.91
C CYS A 750 -13.86 -6.75 17.21
N GLU A 751 -14.39 -7.98 17.22
CA GLU A 751 -14.44 -8.89 18.36
C GLU A 751 -13.65 -10.22 18.14
N LEU A 752 -13.04 -10.44 16.97
CA LEU A 752 -12.37 -11.69 16.60
C LEU A 752 -11.16 -11.45 15.68
N PHE A 753 -10.01 -12.02 16.02
CA PHE A 753 -8.74 -11.87 15.29
C PHE A 753 -8.21 -13.24 14.87
N GLU A 754 -8.97 -13.98 14.06
CA GLU A 754 -8.68 -15.37 13.71
C GLU A 754 -7.97 -15.52 12.37
N VAL A 755 -6.96 -16.39 12.32
CA VAL A 755 -6.22 -16.78 11.11
C VAL A 755 -6.21 -18.29 10.98
N THR A 756 -6.55 -18.79 9.79
CA THR A 756 -6.42 -20.20 9.40
C THR A 756 -5.34 -20.35 8.34
N THR A 757 -4.35 -21.20 8.57
CA THR A 757 -3.27 -21.49 7.60
C THR A 757 -3.59 -22.74 6.77
N THR A 758 -2.97 -22.84 5.60
CA THR A 758 -2.98 -24.03 4.74
C THR A 758 -1.57 -24.26 4.20
N ASN A 759 -0.97 -25.37 4.60
CA ASN A 759 0.41 -25.73 4.31
C ASN A 759 0.56 -26.27 2.87
N LEU A 760 1.51 -25.70 2.15
CA LEU A 760 1.81 -25.97 0.75
C LEU A 760 3.23 -26.57 0.58
N SER A 761 3.92 -26.87 1.68
CA SER A 761 5.30 -27.35 1.69
C SER A 761 5.49 -28.64 0.89
N THR A 762 6.59 -28.72 0.16
CA THR A 762 6.95 -29.89 -0.67
C THR A 762 8.26 -30.51 -0.21
N GLY A 763 8.44 -31.81 -0.49
CA GLY A 763 9.49 -32.64 0.08
C GLY A 763 8.91 -33.94 0.66
N ASP A 764 9.78 -34.83 1.12
CA ASP A 764 9.39 -36.13 1.67
C ASP A 764 9.53 -36.15 3.20
N ASN A 765 8.75 -37.00 3.89
CA ASN A 765 8.84 -37.23 5.35
C ASN A 765 8.83 -35.94 6.22
N LEU A 766 8.14 -34.90 5.76
CA LEU A 766 8.12 -33.60 6.43
C LEU A 766 7.43 -33.65 7.80
N SER A 767 8.01 -32.90 8.73
CA SER A 767 7.46 -32.51 10.02
C SER A 767 7.48 -30.98 10.12
N TYR A 768 6.58 -30.40 10.91
CA TYR A 768 6.32 -28.97 10.89
C TYR A 768 6.51 -28.31 12.26
N GLN A 769 7.02 -27.09 12.26
CA GLN A 769 6.94 -26.18 13.39
C GLN A 769 6.46 -24.82 12.90
N TRP A 770 5.37 -24.34 13.47
CA TRP A 770 4.87 -22.98 13.24
C TRP A 770 5.23 -22.08 14.42
N GLU A 771 5.56 -20.83 14.14
CA GLU A 771 5.63 -19.73 15.10
C GLU A 771 4.69 -18.62 14.60
N MET A 772 3.67 -18.27 15.39
CA MET A 772 2.58 -17.38 14.91
C MET A 772 2.89 -15.88 15.06
N GLY A 773 4.11 -15.52 15.51
CA GLY A 773 4.55 -14.13 15.68
C GLY A 773 4.14 -13.48 17.01
N ASP A 774 3.41 -14.21 17.87
CA ASP A 774 3.00 -13.80 19.22
C ASP A 774 3.70 -14.62 20.34
N ALA A 775 4.68 -15.46 19.97
CA ALA A 775 5.30 -16.53 20.77
C ALA A 775 4.44 -17.80 20.97
N THR A 776 3.36 -17.99 20.18
CA THR A 776 2.60 -19.24 20.14
C THR A 776 3.13 -20.19 19.06
N LEU A 777 3.56 -21.38 19.50
CA LEU A 777 4.09 -22.46 18.66
C LEU A 777 3.07 -23.58 18.39
N TYR A 778 3.09 -24.14 17.18
CA TYR A 778 2.31 -25.34 16.79
C TYR A 778 3.17 -26.35 16.03
N THR A 779 2.70 -27.60 15.90
CA THR A 779 3.38 -28.67 15.11
C THR A 779 2.43 -29.39 14.14
N ASP A 780 1.17 -28.99 14.10
CA ASP A 780 0.15 -29.51 13.19
C ASP A 780 0.46 -29.14 11.73
N SER A 781 -0.07 -29.93 10.78
CA SER A 781 0.10 -29.63 9.36
C SER A 781 -0.54 -28.29 8.97
N ASN A 782 -1.69 -27.95 9.54
CA ASN A 782 -2.40 -26.67 9.35
C ASN A 782 -2.82 -26.12 10.72
N VAL A 783 -2.85 -24.79 10.88
CA VAL A 783 -3.09 -24.12 12.16
C VAL A 783 -4.33 -23.22 12.07
N VAL A 784 -5.11 -23.18 13.16
CA VAL A 784 -6.06 -22.09 13.43
C VAL A 784 -5.60 -21.39 14.70
N HIS A 785 -5.37 -20.09 14.62
CA HIS A 785 -4.87 -19.27 15.71
C HIS A 785 -5.74 -18.02 15.88
N GLN A 786 -5.92 -17.58 17.13
CA GLN A 786 -6.70 -16.38 17.49
C GLN A 786 -5.80 -15.43 18.27
N TYR A 787 -5.50 -14.28 17.66
CA TYR A 787 -4.66 -13.25 18.26
C TYR A 787 -5.43 -12.46 19.34
N SER A 788 -4.69 -11.83 20.25
CA SER A 788 -5.28 -11.05 21.36
C SER A 788 -5.62 -9.60 21.01
N SER A 789 -5.16 -9.12 19.85
CA SER A 789 -5.37 -7.77 19.35
C SER A 789 -5.17 -7.72 17.82
N PRO A 790 -5.61 -6.63 17.15
CA PRO A 790 -5.04 -6.24 15.86
C PRO A 790 -3.53 -6.01 15.96
N GLY A 791 -2.81 -6.13 14.85
CA GLY A 791 -1.37 -5.99 14.78
C GLY A 791 -0.75 -6.69 13.57
N THR A 792 0.56 -6.49 13.37
CA THR A 792 1.34 -7.17 12.33
C THR A 792 2.05 -8.37 12.94
N TYR A 793 1.73 -9.57 12.46
CA TYR A 793 2.24 -10.83 12.98
C TYR A 793 3.06 -11.55 11.90
N VAL A 794 4.34 -11.79 12.19
CA VAL A 794 5.23 -12.54 11.29
C VAL A 794 5.08 -14.03 11.60
N VAL A 795 4.30 -14.71 10.76
CA VAL A 795 4.08 -16.15 10.87
C VAL A 795 5.18 -16.87 10.08
N SER A 796 5.82 -17.84 10.71
CA SER A 796 6.77 -18.73 10.04
C SER A 796 6.35 -20.19 10.13
N LEU A 797 6.69 -20.95 9.09
CA LEU A 797 6.54 -22.39 8.99
C LEU A 797 7.91 -22.99 8.66
N ILE A 798 8.48 -23.71 9.61
CA ILE A 798 9.66 -24.54 9.41
C ILE A 798 9.20 -25.92 8.94
N ALA A 799 9.65 -26.35 7.75
CA ALA A 799 9.46 -27.71 7.25
C ALA A 799 10.77 -28.50 7.41
N HIS A 800 10.73 -29.58 8.20
CA HIS A 800 11.89 -30.42 8.53
C HIS A 800 11.70 -31.84 7.99
N ASP A 801 12.54 -32.29 7.07
CA ASP A 801 12.58 -33.71 6.63
C ASP A 801 13.13 -34.57 7.78
N SER A 802 12.26 -35.41 8.35
CA SER A 802 12.58 -36.28 9.49
C SER A 802 13.52 -37.45 9.17
N VAL A 803 13.88 -37.65 7.89
CA VAL A 803 14.77 -38.70 7.39
C VAL A 803 16.10 -38.12 6.90
N CYS A 804 16.07 -36.98 6.18
CA CYS A 804 17.27 -36.36 5.59
C CYS A 804 17.82 -35.15 6.35
N SER A 805 17.18 -34.69 7.43
CA SER A 805 17.65 -33.60 8.32
C SER A 805 17.86 -32.24 7.65
N ASN A 806 17.33 -32.05 6.44
CA ASN A 806 17.22 -30.73 5.80
C ASN A 806 15.99 -29.99 6.32
N VAL A 807 16.17 -28.69 6.57
CA VAL A 807 15.12 -27.76 6.95
C VAL A 807 14.99 -26.65 5.92
N ASP A 808 13.78 -26.17 5.73
CA ASP A 808 13.49 -24.90 5.06
C ASP A 808 12.44 -24.12 5.86
N THR A 809 12.30 -22.81 5.62
CA THR A 809 11.43 -21.93 6.40
C THR A 809 10.71 -20.90 5.55
N ALA A 810 9.39 -21.04 5.45
CA ALA A 810 8.52 -20.04 4.87
C ALA A 810 8.18 -18.98 5.93
N VAL A 811 8.06 -17.73 5.52
CA VAL A 811 7.67 -16.60 6.37
C VAL A 811 6.65 -15.76 5.62
N LYS A 812 5.52 -15.42 6.25
CA LYS A 812 4.52 -14.48 5.70
C LYS A 812 4.04 -13.53 6.78
N VAL A 813 3.84 -12.27 6.39
CA VAL A 813 3.54 -11.15 7.31
C VAL A 813 2.04 -10.89 7.30
N ILE A 814 1.35 -11.39 8.33
CA ILE A 814 -0.10 -11.30 8.44
C ILE A 814 -0.46 -10.02 9.20
N VAL A 815 -0.93 -9.02 8.45
CA VAL A 815 -1.47 -7.78 9.00
C VAL A 815 -2.93 -8.00 9.37
N ILE A 816 -3.22 -7.95 10.67
CA ILE A 816 -4.56 -8.06 11.23
C ILE A 816 -5.04 -6.66 11.58
N GLN A 817 -5.98 -6.15 10.79
CA GLN A 817 -6.66 -4.88 11.04
C GLN A 817 -8.12 -5.14 11.37
N ALA A 818 -8.62 -4.45 12.39
CA ALA A 818 -10.04 -4.43 12.72
C ALA A 818 -10.62 -3.09 12.26
N SER A 819 -11.32 -3.09 11.13
CA SER A 819 -11.94 -1.89 10.57
C SER A 819 -13.35 -1.66 11.13
N LEU A 820 -13.66 -0.40 11.38
CA LEU A 820 -14.98 0.11 11.66
C LEU A 820 -15.08 1.47 10.96
N ALA A 821 -16.15 1.67 10.21
CA ALA A 821 -16.45 2.94 9.56
C ALA A 821 -17.75 3.50 10.12
N VAL A 822 -17.90 4.82 10.08
CA VAL A 822 -19.14 5.54 10.34
C VAL A 822 -19.19 6.74 9.42
N ASP A 823 -20.39 7.03 8.92
CA ASP A 823 -20.73 8.15 8.06
C ASP A 823 -22.06 8.67 8.62
N ILE A 824 -22.12 9.96 8.96
CA ILE A 824 -23.34 10.62 9.46
C ILE A 824 -24.06 11.46 8.38
N GLY A 825 -23.50 11.51 7.18
CA GLY A 825 -23.96 12.26 6.02
C GLY A 825 -23.34 13.66 5.89
N GLU A 826 -23.32 14.15 4.66
CA GLU A 826 -22.81 15.46 4.20
C GLU A 826 -23.19 16.69 5.06
N ASP A 827 -22.37 17.73 4.94
CA ASP A 827 -22.60 19.07 5.51
C ASP A 827 -23.99 19.62 5.13
N GLN A 828 -24.82 19.93 6.13
CA GLN A 828 -26.21 20.36 5.93
C GLN A 828 -26.36 21.88 5.97
N ILE A 829 -26.92 22.45 4.90
CA ILE A 829 -27.43 23.84 4.85
C ILE A 829 -28.95 23.76 4.74
N ILE A 830 -29.68 24.19 5.77
CA ILE A 830 -31.15 24.11 5.80
C ILE A 830 -31.82 25.45 6.08
N CYS A 831 -33.12 25.56 5.79
CA CYS A 831 -33.88 26.77 6.08
C CYS A 831 -34.07 26.97 7.59
N PRO A 832 -34.22 28.23 8.06
CA PRO A 832 -34.63 28.50 9.42
C PRO A 832 -35.92 27.74 9.79
N TYR A 833 -35.89 27.07 10.94
CA TYR A 833 -36.98 26.25 11.52
C TYR A 833 -37.20 24.86 10.92
N ASP A 834 -36.45 24.44 9.91
CA ASP A 834 -36.41 23.02 9.50
C ASP A 834 -35.63 22.16 10.52
N GLN A 835 -35.78 20.83 10.41
CA GLN A 835 -35.09 19.87 11.26
C GLN A 835 -34.01 19.13 10.48
N ALA A 836 -32.74 19.38 10.81
CA ALA A 836 -31.63 18.51 10.46
C ALA A 836 -31.79 17.14 11.13
N VAL A 837 -31.29 16.10 10.46
CA VAL A 837 -31.10 14.77 11.03
C VAL A 837 -29.73 14.26 10.59
N PHE A 838 -28.96 13.77 11.54
CA PHE A 838 -27.75 12.97 11.29
C PHE A 838 -28.00 11.58 11.86
N ASP A 839 -27.70 10.53 11.10
CA ASP A 839 -27.88 9.12 11.47
C ASP A 839 -26.56 8.39 11.23
N ALA A 840 -26.01 7.78 12.28
CA ALA A 840 -24.75 7.04 12.19
C ALA A 840 -24.90 5.68 11.47
N GLY A 841 -26.13 5.20 11.21
CA GLY A 841 -26.45 4.04 10.35
C GLY A 841 -26.02 2.65 10.85
N VAL A 842 -24.86 2.53 11.48
CA VAL A 842 -24.22 1.28 11.90
C VAL A 842 -24.97 0.68 13.09
N SER A 843 -25.42 -0.57 12.95
CA SER A 843 -26.10 -1.32 14.02
C SER A 843 -25.14 -2.18 14.84
N GLY A 844 -25.40 -2.34 16.14
CA GLY A 844 -24.63 -3.24 17.02
C GLY A 844 -23.49 -2.56 17.80
N VAL A 845 -23.27 -1.28 17.55
CA VAL A 845 -22.26 -0.42 18.19
C VAL A 845 -22.87 0.40 19.34
N SER A 846 -22.04 1.01 20.18
CA SER A 846 -22.46 2.09 21.07
C SER A 846 -22.03 3.45 20.52
N TYR A 847 -22.94 4.43 20.53
CA TYR A 847 -22.72 5.78 20.03
C TYR A 847 -22.40 6.75 21.16
N LEU A 848 -21.55 7.75 20.90
CA LEU A 848 -21.30 8.91 21.74
C LEU A 848 -21.19 10.16 20.86
N TRP A 849 -22.21 11.01 20.88
CA TRP A 849 -22.20 12.28 20.17
C TRP A 849 -21.51 13.39 20.98
N ASN A 850 -20.95 14.40 20.31
CA ASN A 850 -20.42 15.60 20.97
C ASN A 850 -21.48 16.42 21.74
N THR A 851 -22.76 16.15 21.50
CA THR A 851 -23.92 16.64 22.28
C THR A 851 -24.09 15.94 23.63
N GLY A 852 -23.47 14.77 23.82
CA GLY A 852 -23.71 13.85 24.93
C GLY A 852 -24.86 12.85 24.70
N ASP A 853 -25.43 12.78 23.49
CA ASP A 853 -26.40 11.73 23.12
C ASP A 853 -25.69 10.38 22.86
N THR A 854 -26.44 9.28 22.95
CA THR A 854 -25.96 7.90 22.79
C THR A 854 -26.87 7.03 21.93
N THR A 855 -27.73 7.66 21.13
CA THR A 855 -28.59 7.01 20.13
C THR A 855 -27.97 7.09 18.73
N ALA A 856 -28.44 6.26 17.78
CA ALA A 856 -27.93 6.26 16.41
C ALA A 856 -28.19 7.56 15.65
N THR A 857 -29.29 8.25 15.98
CA THR A 857 -29.80 9.44 15.27
C THR A 857 -29.87 10.65 16.18
N ILE A 858 -29.38 11.81 15.75
CA ILE A 858 -29.66 13.10 16.39
C ILE A 858 -30.41 14.06 15.46
N SER A 859 -31.21 14.95 16.04
CA SER A 859 -31.92 16.01 15.32
C SER A 859 -31.53 17.39 15.85
N PRO A 860 -30.33 17.90 15.52
CA PRO A 860 -29.81 19.16 16.04
C PRO A 860 -30.64 20.39 15.62
N GLN A 861 -30.49 21.47 16.38
CA GLN A 861 -31.31 22.69 16.28
C GLN A 861 -30.46 23.97 16.37
N THR A 862 -29.14 23.85 16.21
CA THR A 862 -28.15 24.93 16.33
C THR A 862 -27.03 24.71 15.33
N ALA A 863 -26.57 25.76 14.67
CA ALA A 863 -25.45 25.65 13.72
C ALA A 863 -24.14 25.32 14.44
N GLY A 864 -23.29 24.50 13.81
CA GLY A 864 -22.01 24.04 14.33
C GLY A 864 -21.66 22.62 13.85
N MET A 865 -20.46 22.18 14.24
CA MET A 865 -19.95 20.84 13.96
C MET A 865 -20.61 19.81 14.89
N TYR A 866 -21.17 18.77 14.30
CA TYR A 866 -21.62 17.57 14.99
C TYR A 866 -20.60 16.45 14.77
N THR A 867 -20.41 15.61 15.78
CA THR A 867 -19.43 14.53 15.78
C THR A 867 -20.05 13.34 16.47
N VAL A 868 -19.99 12.16 15.85
CA VAL A 868 -20.26 10.89 16.52
C VAL A 868 -18.96 10.13 16.70
N ILE A 869 -18.82 9.45 17.82
CA ILE A 869 -17.85 8.38 18.02
C ILE A 869 -18.66 7.10 18.20
N ILE A 870 -18.32 6.02 17.49
CA ILE A 870 -18.92 4.70 17.67
C ILE A 870 -17.89 3.67 18.12
N HIS A 871 -18.32 2.72 18.94
CA HIS A 871 -17.49 1.64 19.48
C HIS A 871 -18.12 0.25 19.34
N VAL A 872 -17.31 -0.74 19.00
CA VAL A 872 -17.60 -2.17 19.16
C VAL A 872 -16.29 -2.93 19.35
N GLY A 873 -16.25 -3.85 20.33
CA GLY A 873 -15.04 -4.63 20.65
C GLY A 873 -13.82 -3.75 20.92
N VAL A 874 -12.79 -3.84 20.06
CA VAL A 874 -11.58 -2.99 20.11
C VAL A 874 -11.65 -1.74 19.22
N CYS A 875 -12.66 -1.64 18.35
CA CYS A 875 -12.75 -0.61 17.32
C CYS A 875 -13.38 0.69 17.84
N GLU A 876 -12.84 1.81 17.39
CA GLU A 876 -13.40 3.15 17.50
C GLU A 876 -13.45 3.76 16.09
N ALA A 877 -14.57 4.35 15.70
CA ALA A 877 -14.71 5.13 14.48
C ALA A 877 -15.36 6.47 14.81
N THR A 878 -14.94 7.54 14.13
CA THR A 878 -15.41 8.91 14.36
C THR A 878 -15.71 9.57 13.03
N ASP A 879 -16.82 10.31 12.96
CA ASP A 879 -17.17 11.13 11.79
C ASP A 879 -17.79 12.47 12.21
N THR A 880 -17.70 13.47 11.32
CA THR A 880 -18.09 14.86 11.56
C THR A 880 -18.81 15.51 10.39
N ALA A 881 -19.97 16.12 10.66
CA ALA A 881 -20.72 16.92 9.70
C ALA A 881 -21.07 18.29 10.31
N TRP A 882 -21.05 19.33 9.50
CA TRP A 882 -21.41 20.69 9.88
C TRP A 882 -22.88 20.99 9.58
N LEU A 883 -23.59 21.56 10.55
CA LEU A 883 -24.91 22.14 10.33
C LEU A 883 -24.83 23.66 10.21
N SER A 884 -25.45 24.22 9.18
CA SER A 884 -25.68 25.65 9.05
C SER A 884 -27.13 25.99 8.63
N PHE A 885 -27.51 27.24 8.80
CA PHE A 885 -28.82 27.77 8.40
C PHE A 885 -28.65 28.90 7.39
N THR A 886 -29.52 28.98 6.39
CA THR A 886 -29.52 30.08 5.42
C THR A 886 -29.77 31.44 6.09
N THR A 887 -29.09 32.49 5.60
CA THR A 887 -29.10 33.81 6.25
C THR A 887 -30.19 34.72 5.70
N TYR A 888 -31.30 34.85 6.43
CA TYR A 888 -32.36 35.80 6.10
C TYR A 888 -31.89 37.27 6.16
N SER A 889 -31.91 37.95 5.00
CA SER A 889 -31.73 39.39 4.89
C SER A 889 -33.06 40.07 4.55
N SER A 890 -33.73 40.64 5.56
CA SER A 890 -34.99 41.38 5.38
C SER A 890 -34.85 42.50 4.35
N ARG A 891 -35.77 42.49 3.39
CA ARG A 891 -35.93 43.41 2.26
C ARG A 891 -36.98 44.50 2.54
N SER A 892 -37.50 44.59 3.77
CA SER A 892 -38.51 45.56 4.22
C SER A 892 -37.96 46.99 4.31
N TYR A 893 -38.59 47.94 3.61
CA TYR A 893 -38.23 49.37 3.67
C TYR A 893 -39.45 50.31 3.56
N THR A 894 -39.23 51.63 3.62
CA THR A 894 -40.29 52.64 3.48
C THR A 894 -39.91 53.69 2.44
N THR A 895 -40.86 54.09 1.60
CA THR A 895 -40.69 55.11 0.54
C THR A 895 -41.89 56.09 0.49
N GLU A 896 -41.70 57.25 -0.13
CA GLU A 896 -42.75 58.28 -0.30
C GLU A 896 -43.13 58.44 -1.78
N ILE A 897 -44.39 58.81 -2.05
CA ILE A 897 -44.91 59.05 -3.41
C ILE A 897 -45.88 60.25 -3.42
N CYS A 898 -45.83 61.13 -4.43
CA CYS A 898 -46.82 62.21 -4.56
C CYS A 898 -48.08 61.75 -5.29
N MET A 899 -49.20 62.47 -5.12
CA MET A 899 -50.46 62.16 -5.81
C MET A 899 -50.30 62.18 -7.35
N GLY A 900 -50.44 61.02 -7.99
CA GLY A 900 -50.36 60.87 -9.45
C GLY A 900 -48.95 60.59 -10.01
N GLU A 901 -47.97 60.32 -9.15
CA GLU A 901 -46.69 59.73 -9.54
C GLU A 901 -46.75 58.19 -9.48
N GLN A 902 -45.70 57.51 -9.94
CA GLN A 902 -45.47 56.07 -9.77
C GLN A 902 -44.11 55.85 -9.11
N VAL A 903 -44.03 54.88 -8.21
CA VAL A 903 -42.78 54.38 -7.62
C VAL A 903 -42.56 52.93 -8.06
N ILE A 904 -41.31 52.52 -8.18
CA ILE A 904 -40.94 51.11 -8.36
C ILE A 904 -40.59 50.56 -6.97
N LEU A 905 -41.19 49.43 -6.61
CA LEU A 905 -40.79 48.64 -5.45
C LEU A 905 -39.87 47.53 -5.95
N ASP A 906 -38.78 47.31 -5.23
CA ASP A 906 -37.74 46.35 -5.59
C ASP A 906 -37.56 45.34 -4.46
N ALA A 907 -37.83 44.07 -4.75
CA ALA A 907 -37.67 42.96 -3.84
C ALA A 907 -36.30 42.30 -3.95
N GLY A 908 -35.34 42.83 -4.72
CA GLY A 908 -34.01 42.26 -4.92
C GLY A 908 -34.02 40.92 -5.66
N GLU A 909 -32.86 40.27 -5.81
CA GLU A 909 -32.74 39.00 -6.55
C GLU A 909 -33.17 37.79 -5.71
N ALA A 910 -33.94 36.89 -6.32
CA ALA A 910 -34.51 35.67 -5.75
C ALA A 910 -35.03 34.77 -6.90
N GLN A 911 -35.20 33.47 -6.65
CA GLN A 911 -35.67 32.50 -7.65
C GLN A 911 -37.14 32.74 -8.04
N ASN A 912 -37.99 33.07 -7.06
CA ASN A 912 -39.42 33.27 -7.25
C ASN A 912 -39.92 34.44 -6.41
N TYR A 913 -41.04 35.04 -6.85
CA TYR A 913 -41.71 36.15 -6.17
C TYR A 913 -43.23 35.97 -6.21
N LEU A 914 -43.91 36.39 -5.15
CA LEU A 914 -45.36 36.57 -5.10
C LEU A 914 -45.68 37.82 -4.26
N TRP A 915 -46.07 38.90 -4.93
CA TRP A 915 -46.51 40.13 -4.27
C TRP A 915 -47.99 40.07 -3.88
N VAL A 916 -48.40 40.90 -2.92
CA VAL A 916 -49.82 41.13 -2.54
C VAL A 916 -50.73 41.51 -3.73
N THR A 917 -50.15 42.06 -4.79
CA THR A 917 -50.81 42.40 -6.06
C THR A 917 -51.11 41.18 -6.96
N ASN A 918 -50.58 40.00 -6.63
CA ASN A 918 -50.48 38.79 -7.46
C ASN A 918 -49.52 38.93 -8.66
N GLU A 919 -48.56 39.83 -8.56
CA GLU A 919 -47.44 39.94 -9.50
C GLU A 919 -46.27 39.04 -9.05
N SER A 920 -45.49 38.51 -10.00
CA SER A 920 -44.44 37.52 -9.76
C SER A 920 -43.07 37.94 -10.29
N THR A 921 -42.81 39.24 -10.34
CA THR A 921 -41.55 39.86 -10.81
C THR A 921 -40.79 40.46 -9.65
N GLY A 922 -39.46 40.49 -9.69
CA GLY A 922 -38.63 41.08 -8.62
C GLY A 922 -38.84 42.58 -8.40
N GLN A 923 -39.41 43.28 -9.38
CA GLN A 923 -39.88 44.65 -9.26
C GLN A 923 -41.36 44.77 -9.63
N ILE A 924 -42.09 45.65 -8.95
CA ILE A 924 -43.47 46.07 -9.30
C ILE A 924 -43.58 47.59 -9.30
N SER A 925 -44.62 48.16 -9.93
CA SER A 925 -44.83 49.61 -9.94
C SER A 925 -46.20 49.99 -9.38
N VAL A 926 -46.20 50.92 -8.43
CA VAL A 926 -47.38 51.30 -7.65
C VAL A 926 -47.58 52.82 -7.62
N ASP A 927 -48.84 53.25 -7.59
CA ASP A 927 -49.29 54.66 -7.70
C ASP A 927 -50.09 55.16 -6.48
N HIS A 928 -50.29 54.30 -5.47
CA HIS A 928 -51.03 54.59 -4.24
C HIS A 928 -50.27 54.15 -2.99
N GLY A 929 -50.48 54.87 -1.88
CA GLY A 929 -49.90 54.51 -0.59
C GLY A 929 -50.53 53.26 0.03
N GLY A 930 -49.72 52.43 0.68
CA GLY A 930 -50.14 51.13 1.23
C GLY A 930 -48.96 50.32 1.77
N GLU A 931 -49.28 49.14 2.32
CA GLU A 931 -48.32 48.11 2.71
C GLU A 931 -48.30 47.04 1.61
N TYR A 932 -47.14 46.80 1.01
CA TYR A 932 -46.94 45.85 -0.07
C TYR A 932 -46.02 44.74 0.42
N TRP A 933 -46.61 43.59 0.77
CA TRP A 933 -45.82 42.40 1.10
C TRP A 933 -45.42 41.64 -0.16
N VAL A 934 -44.28 40.97 -0.06
CA VAL A 934 -43.74 40.07 -1.08
C VAL A 934 -43.24 38.80 -0.40
N GLN A 935 -43.74 37.66 -0.86
CA GLN A 935 -43.11 36.37 -0.59
C GLN A 935 -42.07 36.10 -1.67
N TYR A 936 -40.92 35.56 -1.29
CA TYR A 936 -39.85 35.20 -2.23
C TYR A 936 -39.10 33.96 -1.79
N THR A 937 -38.46 33.30 -2.75
CA THR A 937 -37.70 32.05 -2.55
C THR A 937 -36.21 32.29 -2.86
N ASP A 938 -35.32 31.94 -1.94
CA ASP A 938 -33.87 31.99 -2.22
C ASP A 938 -33.38 30.80 -3.07
N ASP A 939 -32.10 30.79 -3.38
CA ASP A 939 -31.46 29.75 -4.21
C ASP A 939 -31.40 28.37 -3.53
N PHE A 940 -31.71 28.29 -2.23
CA PHE A 940 -31.81 27.05 -1.45
C PHE A 940 -33.27 26.56 -1.29
N GLY A 941 -34.24 27.26 -1.90
CA GLY A 941 -35.66 26.92 -1.82
C GLY A 941 -36.39 27.46 -0.59
N CYS A 942 -35.72 28.24 0.26
CA CYS A 942 -36.32 28.78 1.49
C CYS A 942 -37.27 29.94 1.17
N ILE A 943 -38.49 29.89 1.72
CA ILE A 943 -39.54 30.90 1.49
C ILE A 943 -39.55 31.92 2.63
N TYR A 944 -39.46 33.20 2.28
CA TYR A 944 -39.54 34.33 3.22
C TYR A 944 -40.65 35.31 2.83
N GLU A 945 -41.01 36.20 3.75
CA GLU A 945 -42.00 37.27 3.55
C GLU A 945 -41.49 38.61 4.11
N ASP A 946 -41.43 39.64 3.26
CA ASP A 946 -41.05 41.01 3.63
C ASP A 946 -42.17 42.01 3.29
N THR A 947 -42.16 43.19 3.91
CA THR A 947 -43.16 44.25 3.68
C THR A 947 -42.52 45.60 3.38
N ILE A 948 -42.89 46.18 2.23
CA ILE A 948 -42.46 47.51 1.80
C ILE A 948 -43.62 48.49 1.99
N VAL A 949 -43.37 49.61 2.66
CA VAL A 949 -44.39 50.62 3.00
C VAL A 949 -44.28 51.84 2.09
N VAL A 950 -45.39 52.22 1.45
CA VAL A 950 -45.47 53.39 0.56
C VAL A 950 -46.35 54.47 1.19
N VAL A 951 -45.77 55.64 1.44
CA VAL A 951 -46.44 56.78 2.09
C VAL A 951 -46.85 57.82 1.03
N GLN A 952 -48.16 58.05 0.88
CA GLN A 952 -48.68 59.00 -0.10
C GLN A 952 -48.70 60.45 0.43
N LYS A 953 -48.23 61.39 -0.39
CA LYS A 953 -47.91 62.77 0.00
C LYS A 953 -48.79 63.79 -0.72
N GLU A 954 -49.53 64.57 0.07
CA GLU A 954 -50.54 65.52 -0.39
C GLU A 954 -50.18 66.97 0.00
N VAL A 955 -49.69 67.79 -0.94
CA VAL A 955 -49.31 69.19 -0.66
C VAL A 955 -49.85 70.16 -1.72
N SER A 956 -50.95 70.85 -1.42
CA SER A 956 -51.46 71.94 -2.26
C SER A 956 -50.69 73.25 -2.00
N THR A 957 -49.73 73.59 -2.86
CA THR A 957 -48.97 74.85 -2.73
C THR A 957 -49.86 76.08 -2.90
N THR A 958 -49.83 77.01 -1.93
CA THR A 958 -50.56 78.29 -1.99
C THR A 958 -49.64 79.45 -1.66
N VAL A 959 -49.70 80.55 -2.45
CA VAL A 959 -48.85 81.74 -2.25
C VAL A 959 -49.60 83.03 -2.58
N PHE A 960 -49.69 83.93 -1.59
CA PHE A 960 -50.36 85.23 -1.64
C PHE A 960 -49.42 86.36 -1.20
N ALA A 961 -49.54 87.53 -1.84
CA ALA A 961 -48.73 88.71 -1.54
C ALA A 961 -49.66 89.94 -1.36
N PRO A 962 -49.67 90.58 -0.17
CA PRO A 962 -50.44 91.82 0.04
C PRO A 962 -49.97 92.94 -0.89
N ASN A 963 -50.83 93.92 -1.18
CA ASN A 963 -50.50 95.03 -2.08
C ASN A 963 -50.17 96.36 -1.37
N ALA A 964 -50.24 96.44 -0.05
CA ALA A 964 -49.93 97.66 0.71
C ALA A 964 -49.45 97.36 2.15
N PHE A 965 -48.74 98.31 2.76
CA PHE A 965 -48.41 98.33 4.19
C PHE A 965 -48.07 99.75 4.67
N SER A 966 -47.95 99.93 5.99
CA SER A 966 -47.81 101.23 6.67
C SER A 966 -46.66 101.20 7.70
N PRO A 967 -45.40 101.45 7.30
CA PRO A 967 -44.27 101.48 8.21
C PRO A 967 -44.26 102.77 9.05
N ASN A 968 -45.09 102.83 10.10
CA ASN A 968 -45.32 104.01 10.93
C ASN A 968 -44.97 103.80 12.43
N ALA A 969 -44.61 102.57 12.80
CA ALA A 969 -44.34 102.05 14.14
C ALA A 969 -45.54 102.02 15.11
N ASP A 970 -46.77 101.81 14.60
CA ASP A 970 -47.98 101.66 15.42
C ASP A 970 -48.30 100.21 15.86
N GLY A 971 -47.58 99.21 15.31
CA GLY A 971 -47.75 97.78 15.58
C GLY A 971 -48.59 97.03 14.54
N HIS A 972 -49.20 97.72 13.57
CA HIS A 972 -50.13 97.14 12.60
C HIS A 972 -49.69 97.37 11.15
N ASN A 973 -49.22 96.30 10.50
CA ASN A 973 -48.70 96.31 9.12
C ASN A 973 -47.47 97.22 8.93
N ASP A 974 -46.63 97.35 9.97
CA ASP A 974 -45.32 98.00 9.91
C ASP A 974 -44.33 97.33 8.95
N THR A 975 -44.55 96.05 8.66
CA THR A 975 -43.70 95.24 7.79
C THR A 975 -44.53 94.44 6.80
N TRP A 976 -43.96 94.17 5.64
CA TRP A 976 -44.59 93.42 4.55
C TRP A 976 -43.83 92.15 4.22
N LYS A 977 -44.56 91.06 3.95
CA LYS A 977 -44.03 89.84 3.36
C LYS A 977 -45.06 89.15 2.46
N VAL A 978 -44.56 88.25 1.61
CA VAL A 978 -45.39 87.22 0.95
C VAL A 978 -45.73 86.14 1.99
N VAL A 979 -46.86 85.47 1.82
CA VAL A 979 -47.32 84.38 2.71
C VAL A 979 -47.67 83.18 1.84
N GLY A 980 -47.24 81.98 2.25
CA GLY A 980 -47.56 80.74 1.53
C GLY A 980 -47.20 79.49 2.30
N GLN A 981 -47.62 78.35 1.77
CA GLN A 981 -47.39 77.00 2.31
C GLN A 981 -47.11 76.02 1.16
N GLY A 982 -46.24 75.03 1.39
CA GLY A 982 -45.76 74.10 0.35
C GLY A 982 -44.80 74.76 -0.65
N VAL A 983 -43.90 75.62 -0.16
CA VAL A 983 -43.05 76.51 -0.94
C VAL A 983 -41.58 76.22 -0.65
N GLU A 984 -40.81 75.93 -1.69
CA GLU A 984 -39.37 75.64 -1.64
C GLU A 984 -38.60 76.58 -2.58
N ASP A 985 -37.27 76.67 -2.47
CA ASP A 985 -36.39 77.56 -3.27
C ASP A 985 -36.90 79.01 -3.45
N TYR A 986 -37.47 79.56 -2.38
CA TYR A 986 -38.11 80.87 -2.41
C TYR A 986 -37.08 82.01 -2.55
N GLN A 987 -37.39 82.99 -3.40
CA GLN A 987 -36.66 84.25 -3.44
C GLN A 987 -37.59 85.43 -3.76
N LEU A 988 -37.39 86.56 -3.09
CA LEU A 988 -38.16 87.79 -3.25
C LEU A 988 -37.23 89.00 -3.42
N ARG A 989 -37.54 89.84 -4.40
CA ARG A 989 -36.82 91.06 -4.78
C ARG A 989 -37.79 92.24 -4.84
N ILE A 990 -37.43 93.39 -4.26
CA ILE A 990 -38.24 94.62 -4.27
C ILE A 990 -37.45 95.77 -4.90
N PHE A 991 -38.09 96.54 -5.78
CA PHE A 991 -37.45 97.54 -6.63
C PHE A 991 -38.15 98.90 -6.56
N ASN A 992 -37.39 99.98 -6.75
CA ASN A 992 -37.95 101.33 -6.95
C ASN A 992 -38.46 101.53 -8.40
N ARG A 993 -39.11 102.68 -8.64
CA ARG A 993 -39.71 103.04 -9.95
C ARG A 993 -38.71 103.13 -11.12
N TRP A 994 -37.41 103.09 -10.85
CA TRP A 994 -36.33 103.14 -11.84
C TRP A 994 -35.67 101.76 -12.06
N GLY A 995 -36.12 100.71 -11.36
CA GLY A 995 -35.57 99.36 -11.46
C GLY A 995 -34.39 99.06 -10.52
N GLU A 996 -34.04 99.97 -9.62
CA GLU A 996 -33.01 99.75 -8.59
C GLU A 996 -33.55 98.78 -7.52
N LEU A 997 -32.78 97.73 -7.20
CA LEU A 997 -33.10 96.75 -6.17
C LEU A 997 -32.92 97.37 -4.77
N LEU A 998 -34.01 97.45 -4.00
CA LEU A 998 -34.03 97.97 -2.63
C LEU A 998 -33.87 96.87 -1.57
N TRP A 999 -34.46 95.70 -1.83
CA TRP A 999 -34.49 94.61 -0.85
C TRP A 999 -34.50 93.24 -1.54
N LEU A 1000 -33.86 92.26 -0.91
CA LEU A 1000 -33.74 90.87 -1.34
C LEU A 1000 -33.93 89.97 -0.12
N SER A 1001 -34.66 88.87 -0.29
CA SER A 1001 -34.80 87.79 0.68
C SER A 1001 -34.83 86.44 -0.03
N THR A 1002 -34.40 85.39 0.66
CA THR A 1002 -34.52 83.97 0.27
C THR A 1002 -35.34 83.15 1.26
N SER A 1003 -36.13 83.79 2.13
CA SER A 1003 -37.01 83.15 3.10
C SER A 1003 -38.41 83.75 3.03
N ILE A 1004 -39.44 82.90 3.00
CA ILE A 1004 -40.84 83.35 2.97
C ILE A 1004 -41.30 83.91 4.33
N ASP A 1005 -40.46 83.89 5.37
CA ASP A 1005 -40.72 84.50 6.68
C ASP A 1005 -40.06 85.86 6.93
N ASP A 1006 -39.07 86.24 6.11
CA ASP A 1006 -38.47 87.57 6.17
C ASP A 1006 -39.50 88.65 5.85
N ARG A 1007 -39.29 89.85 6.40
CA ARG A 1007 -40.21 90.98 6.23
C ARG A 1007 -39.45 92.25 5.90
N TRP A 1008 -39.99 93.02 4.97
CA TRP A 1008 -39.48 94.35 4.63
C TRP A 1008 -40.20 95.42 5.45
N ASP A 1009 -39.43 96.32 6.05
CA ASP A 1009 -39.88 97.41 6.94
C ASP A 1009 -40.07 98.76 6.22
N GLY A 1010 -39.91 98.80 4.90
CA GLY A 1010 -39.98 100.05 4.15
C GLY A 1010 -38.77 100.95 4.37
N THR A 1011 -37.62 100.39 4.72
CA THR A 1011 -36.33 101.07 4.67
C THR A 1011 -35.47 100.64 3.48
N TYR A 1012 -34.50 101.48 3.13
CA TYR A 1012 -33.37 101.16 2.26
C TYR A 1012 -32.12 101.82 2.85
N GLN A 1013 -31.02 101.07 2.96
CA GLN A 1013 -29.76 101.53 3.56
C GLN A 1013 -29.95 102.18 4.95
N GLY A 1014 -30.88 101.66 5.76
CA GLY A 1014 -31.18 102.15 7.11
C GLY A 1014 -32.00 103.46 7.17
N SER A 1015 -32.50 103.96 6.04
CA SER A 1015 -33.38 105.14 5.96
C SER A 1015 -34.77 104.76 5.46
N PRO A 1016 -35.87 105.30 6.03
CA PRO A 1016 -37.21 105.13 5.47
C PRO A 1016 -37.30 105.68 4.03
N ILE A 1017 -37.85 104.90 3.12
CA ILE A 1017 -38.05 105.31 1.72
C ILE A 1017 -39.36 106.11 1.52
N PRO A 1018 -39.48 106.93 0.46
CA PRO A 1018 -40.66 107.76 0.25
C PRO A 1018 -41.95 106.95 0.05
N ILE A 1019 -43.05 107.43 0.63
CA ILE A 1019 -44.43 107.01 0.34
C ILE A 1019 -44.65 106.95 -1.18
N GLY A 1020 -45.16 105.83 -1.68
CA GLY A 1020 -45.28 105.58 -3.12
C GLY A 1020 -45.47 104.12 -3.49
N VAL A 1021 -45.29 103.83 -4.79
CA VAL A 1021 -45.44 102.49 -5.38
C VAL A 1021 -44.07 101.90 -5.67
N TYR A 1022 -43.86 100.66 -5.23
CA TYR A 1022 -42.67 99.85 -5.47
C TYR A 1022 -43.07 98.56 -6.16
N VAL A 1023 -42.15 97.92 -6.89
CA VAL A 1023 -42.41 96.67 -7.63
C VAL A 1023 -41.77 95.52 -6.88
N TYR A 1024 -42.49 94.42 -6.68
CA TYR A 1024 -41.91 93.18 -6.16
C TYR A 1024 -41.90 92.10 -7.23
N LYS A 1025 -40.94 91.18 -7.13
CA LYS A 1025 -40.83 89.97 -7.94
C LYS A 1025 -40.40 88.82 -7.04
N PHE A 1026 -41.11 87.69 -7.05
CA PHE A 1026 -40.74 86.51 -6.29
C PHE A 1026 -40.85 85.22 -7.11
N SER A 1027 -39.99 84.25 -6.81
CA SER A 1027 -39.89 82.93 -7.44
C SER A 1027 -39.89 81.83 -6.38
N TYR A 1028 -40.39 80.63 -6.70
CA TYR A 1028 -40.39 79.46 -5.81
C TYR A 1028 -40.60 78.15 -6.59
N HIS A 1029 -40.24 77.03 -5.97
CA HIS A 1029 -40.67 75.67 -6.30
C HIS A 1029 -41.85 75.23 -5.42
N SER A 1030 -42.62 74.25 -5.90
CA SER A 1030 -43.71 73.59 -5.18
C SER A 1030 -43.25 72.20 -4.73
N ALA A 1031 -43.46 71.87 -3.46
CA ALA A 1031 -42.98 70.64 -2.83
C ALA A 1031 -43.52 69.32 -3.42
N CYS A 1032 -44.50 69.39 -4.35
CA CYS A 1032 -45.07 68.24 -5.08
C CYS A 1032 -45.29 68.55 -6.57
N ALA A 1033 -44.55 69.49 -7.19
CA ALA A 1033 -44.66 69.74 -8.64
C ALA A 1033 -43.29 69.92 -9.30
N GLY A 1034 -42.88 68.94 -10.11
CA GLY A 1034 -41.51 68.80 -10.60
C GLY A 1034 -40.96 69.98 -11.41
N SER A 1035 -39.77 70.46 -11.00
CA SER A 1035 -38.81 71.26 -11.79
C SER A 1035 -39.22 72.65 -12.32
N GLY A 1036 -40.46 73.10 -12.08
CA GLY A 1036 -40.96 74.37 -12.60
C GLY A 1036 -40.88 75.54 -11.60
N PHE A 1037 -39.89 76.43 -11.74
CA PHE A 1037 -39.87 77.71 -11.01
C PHE A 1037 -41.11 78.57 -11.36
N VAL A 1038 -41.94 78.86 -10.36
CA VAL A 1038 -43.11 79.74 -10.51
C VAL A 1038 -42.74 81.16 -10.11
N GLU A 1039 -42.68 82.08 -11.07
CA GLU A 1039 -42.35 83.48 -10.82
C GLU A 1039 -43.58 84.41 -10.90
N LYS A 1040 -43.75 85.29 -9.91
CA LYS A 1040 -44.83 86.28 -9.81
C LYS A 1040 -44.24 87.68 -9.64
N THR A 1041 -44.80 88.66 -10.37
CA THR A 1041 -44.46 90.08 -10.26
C THR A 1041 -45.69 90.87 -9.84
N GLY A 1042 -45.53 91.85 -8.96
CA GLY A 1042 -46.62 92.71 -8.49
C GLY A 1042 -46.14 94.06 -7.99
N HIS A 1043 -47.04 94.82 -7.36
CA HIS A 1043 -46.74 96.14 -6.81
C HIS A 1043 -47.16 96.23 -5.34
N ILE A 1044 -46.45 97.07 -4.60
CA ILE A 1044 -46.69 97.36 -3.19
C ILE A 1044 -46.78 98.88 -2.99
N PHE A 1045 -47.84 99.33 -2.32
CA PHE A 1045 -48.02 100.70 -1.88
C PHE A 1045 -47.48 100.86 -0.46
N ILE A 1046 -46.52 101.78 -0.27
CA ILE A 1046 -46.17 102.29 1.06
C ILE A 1046 -47.12 103.44 1.38
N LEU A 1047 -47.88 103.29 2.46
CA LEU A 1047 -48.84 104.26 2.97
C LEU A 1047 -48.24 105.08 4.13
N LYS A 1048 -49.07 105.87 4.81
CA LYS A 1048 -48.70 106.75 5.92
C LYS A 1048 -49.62 106.49 7.11
#